data_AF-A0A521TGJ0-F1
#
_entry.id   AF-A0A521TGJ0-F1
#
_cell.length_a   1.000
_cell.length_b   1.000
_cell.length_c   1.000
_cell.angle_alpha   90.00
_cell.angle_beta   90.00
_cell.angle_gamma   90.00
#
_symmetry.space_group_name_H-M   'P 1'
#
loop_
_entity.id
_entity.type
_entity.pdbx_description
1 polymer ?
#
loop_
_entity_poly.entity_id
_entity_poly.type
_entity_poly.pdbx_seq_one_letter_code
_entity_poly.pdbx_strand_id
1 'polypeptide(L)'
;MIPLRFLLTAVGLGAIAASCSSETPTQHAPQHLSTAQCAEFEENGRVTICHATGSLRNPIVVLRISESACISAHSSHPGDRIAVDGDCGPTACLPAGAPHDATLRCCDGLVVRDERCVDLCAGVACGAVDQCHVAGTCDPSTGACSNPPIADGTVCADGNACTQTDVCTAGLCTGSNPVVCAAADGCHVAGTCEPATGACSNPGAADGTSCDDQSLCTAGDVCTAGSCGGATVPTDDHNPCTADACTPGGGVSHTPLSAGTACGDTDLCNGHEVCNGSGACGAGTPTATDDENPCTVDSCDAVTGLAVHAPATNGTSCDDGSACTRTDACNAGVCTGGNPVVCNALDQCHAVGTCDPMSGACSNPAAANGTGCDDGNGCTQTDTCSSGACTGGTPVVCAASDACHVAGLCNPAAGTCTNPVAADGTSCGTGGETCQSGSCARIFNASTNLSTTRTQGSCSGGGDMFAFPVTALSPTTATLAGSPNVGCFSVGDSVLLINLQGTPTSFGNVGNFELLTLASISGSTVTFTAAKTRFYGSGAADDLGLGVTAGSQRVMLQRVPTYPSLTIAAGAQLTARSWNGVLGGVFAVRTTGAITGAGSIVMNGAGFRGGASTTVGSQSGVHGESYAGLPVNYATPNFGAGSGGCGESCSGYGHAGGGAGYALAGGNSSHYPSAGGGGGSAYGDALLSRVFLGSGGGAGGADNVLYDNPSGGAGGPGGGIVLIFADSTNVAVSANGGAGAGDASSGCFGSSTTSCWDYSGPGGGGSGGSILRRGTVLGGSASVLGGAGGLGSQSGNAGAGSAGRLFSL
;
A
#
# COMPACT_ATOMS: atom_id res chain seq x y z
N MET A 1 -56.86 22.97 1.41
CA MET A 1 -56.87 21.94 0.35
C MET A 1 -56.74 20.59 1.03
N ILE A 2 -57.76 19.75 0.89
CA ILE A 2 -57.90 18.36 1.39
C ILE A 2 -57.25 17.41 0.35
N PRO A 3 -56.81 16.16 0.63
CA PRO A 3 -56.77 15.32 1.86
C PRO A 3 -55.34 14.69 2.08
N LEU A 4 -55.00 13.73 2.96
CA LEU A 4 -55.68 12.91 3.97
C LEU A 4 -54.60 12.46 5.00
N ARG A 5 -54.93 12.51 6.29
CA ARG A 5 -54.27 11.77 7.38
C ARG A 5 -54.93 10.39 7.52
N PHE A 6 -54.18 9.34 7.85
CA PHE A 6 -54.46 8.29 8.86
C PHE A 6 -53.27 7.31 8.87
N LEU A 7 -52.81 6.66 9.93
CA LEU A 7 -52.62 6.93 11.37
C LEU A 7 -51.84 5.69 11.87
N LEU A 8 -50.77 5.89 12.68
CA LEU A 8 -50.22 4.98 13.71
C LEU A 8 -49.76 3.55 13.27
N THR A 9 -48.63 2.97 13.70
CA THR A 9 -47.96 2.96 15.01
C THR A 9 -46.47 2.61 14.85
N ALA A 10 -45.66 3.20 15.72
CA ALA A 10 -44.26 2.87 15.94
C ALA A 10 -44.08 1.60 16.79
N VAL A 11 -43.06 0.80 16.48
CA VAL A 11 -42.20 0.15 17.47
C VAL A 11 -40.78 0.25 16.92
N GLY A 12 -39.89 0.92 17.65
CA GLY A 12 -38.49 1.07 17.28
C GLY A 12 -37.65 -0.13 17.72
N LEU A 13 -36.55 -0.35 17.00
CA LEU A 13 -35.31 -0.89 17.56
C LEU A 13 -34.13 -0.42 16.68
N GLY A 14 -33.02 -0.19 17.35
CA GLY A 14 -31.89 0.64 16.93
C GLY A 14 -31.05 0.12 15.77
N ALA A 15 -30.17 1.03 15.36
CA ALA A 15 -29.27 1.00 14.24
C ALA A 15 -28.27 -0.17 14.23
N ILE A 16 -27.97 -0.68 13.03
CA ILE A 16 -26.60 -0.97 12.59
C ILE A 16 -26.51 -0.68 11.08
N ALA A 17 -25.47 0.04 10.68
CA ALA A 17 -25.20 0.48 9.32
C ALA A 17 -24.80 -0.66 8.38
N ALA A 18 -25.36 -0.67 7.17
CA ALA A 18 -24.70 -1.14 5.93
C ALA A 18 -25.54 -0.64 4.74
N SER A 19 -25.17 0.53 4.20
CA SER A 19 -25.77 1.07 2.98
C SER A 19 -25.19 0.39 1.74
N CYS A 20 -26.07 -0.30 1.02
CA CYS A 20 -26.11 -0.53 -0.43
C CYS A 20 -24.81 -0.53 -1.26
N SER A 21 -24.52 -1.68 -1.86
CA SER A 21 -24.30 -1.77 -3.31
C SER A 21 -24.82 -3.11 -3.82
N SER A 22 -26.03 -3.09 -4.35
CA SER A 22 -26.53 -4.10 -5.27
C SER A 22 -25.78 -3.95 -6.58
N GLU A 23 -24.64 -4.63 -6.72
CA GLU A 23 -24.05 -4.84 -8.02
C GLU A 23 -24.90 -5.85 -8.79
N THR A 24 -25.52 -5.37 -9.86
CA THR A 24 -26.02 -6.22 -10.93
C THR A 24 -24.87 -7.09 -11.46
N PRO A 25 -25.00 -8.43 -11.54
CA PRO A 25 -23.99 -9.25 -12.18
C PRO A 25 -23.89 -8.84 -13.66
N THR A 26 -22.78 -8.25 -14.05
CA THR A 26 -22.41 -8.09 -15.45
C THR A 26 -22.37 -9.48 -16.08
N GLN A 27 -23.29 -9.74 -17.01
CA GLN A 27 -23.37 -10.97 -17.79
C GLN A 27 -22.01 -11.25 -18.46
N HIS A 28 -21.29 -12.24 -17.94
CA HIS A 28 -20.20 -12.90 -18.66
C HIS A 28 -20.82 -13.69 -19.82
N ALA A 29 -20.24 -13.56 -21.01
CA ALA A 29 -20.59 -14.40 -22.16
C ALA A 29 -20.42 -15.89 -21.81
N PRO A 30 -21.26 -16.81 -22.33
CA PRO A 30 -21.23 -18.23 -21.97
C PRO A 30 -19.87 -18.82 -22.39
N GLN A 31 -19.02 -19.12 -21.41
CA GLN A 31 -17.72 -19.76 -21.62
C GLN A 31 -17.95 -21.25 -21.88
N HIS A 32 -17.42 -21.77 -22.99
CA HIS A 32 -17.54 -23.17 -23.38
C HIS A 32 -16.71 -24.08 -22.45
N LEU A 33 -17.20 -25.28 -22.14
CA LEU A 33 -16.39 -26.33 -21.50
C LEU A 33 -15.22 -26.72 -22.44
N SER A 34 -14.00 -26.72 -21.91
CA SER A 34 -12.77 -27.13 -22.59
C SER A 34 -12.68 -28.65 -22.77
N THR A 35 -11.82 -29.09 -23.70
CA THR A 35 -11.50 -30.52 -23.88
C THR A 35 -11.02 -31.18 -22.60
N ALA A 36 -10.26 -30.44 -21.77
CA ALA A 36 -9.77 -30.93 -20.48
C ALA A 36 -10.92 -31.16 -19.48
N GLN A 37 -11.95 -30.29 -19.49
CA GLN A 37 -13.13 -30.44 -18.64
C GLN A 37 -13.97 -31.65 -19.06
N CYS A 38 -14.23 -31.85 -20.35
CA CYS A 38 -15.01 -33.01 -20.80
C CYS A 38 -14.29 -34.35 -20.56
N ALA A 39 -12.95 -34.38 -20.64
CA ALA A 39 -12.17 -35.59 -20.42
C ALA A 39 -12.09 -35.99 -18.93
N GLU A 40 -12.06 -35.02 -18.01
CA GLU A 40 -11.84 -35.28 -16.58
C GLU A 40 -13.09 -35.80 -15.86
N PHE A 41 -14.29 -35.51 -16.38
CA PHE A 41 -15.57 -36.01 -15.85
C PHE A 41 -16.18 -37.15 -16.70
N GLU A 42 -15.36 -37.77 -17.54
CA GLU A 42 -15.75 -38.94 -18.31
C GLU A 42 -15.82 -40.17 -17.40
N GLU A 43 -16.95 -40.88 -17.48
CA GLU A 43 -17.15 -42.14 -16.76
C GLU A 43 -17.73 -43.17 -17.73
N ASN A 44 -16.97 -44.22 -18.03
CA ASN A 44 -17.39 -45.35 -18.89
C ASN A 44 -17.84 -44.95 -20.31
N GLY A 45 -17.10 -44.07 -20.97
CA GLY A 45 -17.33 -43.59 -22.34
C GLY A 45 -18.29 -42.41 -22.46
N ARG A 46 -18.78 -41.86 -21.34
CA ARG A 46 -19.83 -40.85 -21.31
C ARG A 46 -19.60 -39.77 -20.27
N VAL A 47 -20.00 -38.55 -20.61
CA VAL A 47 -20.05 -37.38 -19.72
C VAL A 47 -21.49 -37.09 -19.38
N THR A 48 -21.76 -36.81 -18.10
CA THR A 48 -23.09 -36.40 -17.63
C THR A 48 -23.20 -34.88 -17.66
N ILE A 49 -24.25 -34.35 -18.31
CA ILE A 49 -24.45 -32.92 -18.51
C ILE A 49 -25.83 -32.50 -18.02
N CYS A 50 -25.87 -31.37 -17.34
CA CYS A 50 -27.07 -30.66 -16.93
C CYS A 50 -27.52 -29.76 -18.08
N HIS A 51 -28.45 -30.25 -18.90
CA HIS A 51 -28.96 -29.52 -20.05
C HIS A 51 -30.06 -28.53 -19.65
N ALA A 52 -29.88 -27.25 -19.97
CA ALA A 52 -30.85 -26.21 -19.66
C ALA A 52 -32.00 -26.22 -20.70
N THR A 53 -33.22 -26.51 -20.26
CA THR A 53 -34.35 -26.73 -21.20
C THR A 53 -35.25 -25.51 -21.42
N GLY A 54 -34.94 -24.38 -20.78
CA GLY A 54 -35.77 -23.16 -20.79
C GLY A 54 -37.13 -23.30 -20.09
N SER A 55 -37.47 -24.47 -19.54
CA SER A 55 -38.74 -24.74 -18.85
C SER A 55 -38.75 -24.20 -17.42
N LEU A 56 -39.81 -23.47 -17.04
CA LEU A 56 -40.00 -23.02 -15.66
C LEU A 56 -40.33 -24.16 -14.68
N ARG A 57 -40.77 -25.33 -15.17
CA ARG A 57 -41.10 -26.50 -14.33
C ARG A 57 -39.96 -27.51 -14.24
N ASN A 58 -39.22 -27.69 -15.32
CA ASN A 58 -38.08 -28.61 -15.40
C ASN A 58 -36.88 -27.86 -16.01
N PRO A 59 -36.32 -26.86 -15.33
CA PRO A 59 -35.32 -25.97 -15.91
C PRO A 59 -34.05 -26.69 -16.37
N ILE A 60 -33.80 -27.89 -15.83
CA ILE A 60 -32.63 -28.70 -16.14
C ILE A 60 -33.05 -30.16 -16.35
N VAL A 61 -32.45 -30.80 -17.36
CA VAL A 61 -32.56 -32.24 -17.61
C VAL A 61 -31.15 -32.85 -17.65
N VAL A 62 -30.98 -34.02 -17.02
CA VAL A 62 -29.70 -34.72 -16.99
C VAL A 62 -29.55 -35.58 -18.24
N LEU A 63 -28.49 -35.35 -19.02
CA LEU A 63 -28.14 -36.13 -20.21
C LEU A 63 -26.82 -36.87 -19.98
N ARG A 64 -26.70 -38.10 -20.51
CA ARG A 64 -25.40 -38.80 -20.63
C ARG A 64 -25.01 -38.87 -22.10
N ILE A 65 -23.96 -38.17 -22.48
CA ILE A 65 -23.51 -38.04 -23.87
C ILE A 65 -22.06 -38.50 -24.02
N SER A 66 -21.57 -38.75 -25.24
CA SER A 66 -20.16 -39.09 -25.44
C SER A 66 -19.25 -37.89 -25.16
N GLU A 67 -17.97 -38.14 -24.85
CA GLU A 67 -16.97 -37.08 -24.68
C GLU A 67 -16.88 -36.15 -25.91
N SER A 68 -16.89 -36.72 -27.11
CA SER A 68 -16.94 -35.97 -28.37
C SER A 68 -18.20 -35.12 -28.52
N ALA A 69 -19.33 -35.59 -27.96
CA ALA A 69 -20.58 -34.85 -27.92
C ALA A 69 -20.58 -33.79 -26.82
N CYS A 70 -19.89 -33.98 -25.70
CA CYS A 70 -19.62 -32.93 -24.70
C CYS A 70 -18.86 -31.76 -25.34
N ILE A 71 -17.79 -32.06 -26.07
CA ILE A 71 -16.99 -31.04 -26.77
C ILE A 71 -17.83 -30.32 -27.85
N SER A 72 -18.73 -31.03 -28.54
CA SER A 72 -19.52 -30.46 -29.64
C SER A 72 -20.80 -29.74 -29.19
N ALA A 73 -21.53 -30.28 -28.20
CA ALA A 73 -22.83 -29.77 -27.75
C ALA A 73 -22.72 -28.43 -27.01
N HIS A 74 -21.62 -28.19 -26.30
CA HIS A 74 -21.41 -26.94 -25.55
C HIS A 74 -21.16 -25.71 -26.44
N SER A 75 -20.88 -25.90 -27.73
CA SER A 75 -20.80 -24.79 -28.70
C SER A 75 -22.18 -24.21 -29.08
N SER A 76 -23.26 -24.97 -28.86
CA SER A 76 -24.58 -24.72 -29.45
C SER A 76 -25.71 -24.50 -28.42
N HIS A 77 -25.46 -24.72 -27.13
CA HIS A 77 -26.47 -24.65 -26.06
C HIS A 77 -25.99 -23.81 -24.86
N PRO A 78 -26.29 -22.49 -24.84
CA PRO A 78 -25.98 -21.62 -23.70
C PRO A 78 -26.76 -22.06 -22.45
N GLY A 79 -26.05 -22.36 -21.36
CA GLY A 79 -26.65 -22.74 -20.07
C GLY A 79 -26.47 -24.21 -19.69
N ASP A 80 -25.94 -25.04 -20.58
CA ASP A 80 -25.52 -26.41 -20.27
C ASP A 80 -24.26 -26.39 -19.41
N ARG A 81 -24.24 -27.19 -18.35
CA ARG A 81 -23.08 -27.32 -17.44
C ARG A 81 -22.78 -28.79 -17.14
N ILE A 82 -21.55 -29.10 -16.76
CA ILE A 82 -21.17 -30.46 -16.40
C ILE A 82 -21.85 -30.88 -15.10
N ALA A 83 -22.30 -32.13 -15.00
CA ALA A 83 -22.83 -32.68 -13.76
C ALA A 83 -21.68 -33.27 -12.95
N VAL A 84 -21.49 -32.79 -11.73
CA VAL A 84 -20.50 -33.34 -10.78
C VAL A 84 -21.23 -34.32 -9.87
N ASP A 85 -20.79 -35.58 -9.83
CA ASP A 85 -21.47 -36.69 -9.14
C ASP A 85 -22.97 -36.87 -9.50
N GLY A 86 -23.35 -36.43 -10.70
CA GLY A 86 -24.74 -36.43 -11.16
C GLY A 86 -25.62 -35.33 -10.56
N ASP A 87 -25.06 -34.41 -9.76
CA ASP A 87 -25.78 -33.27 -9.23
C ASP A 87 -25.87 -32.14 -10.28
N CYS A 88 -27.09 -31.69 -10.51
CA CYS A 88 -27.43 -30.55 -11.35
C CYS A 88 -28.09 -29.43 -10.56
N GLY A 89 -28.14 -29.53 -9.24
CA GLY A 89 -28.73 -28.55 -8.34
C GLY A 89 -27.91 -27.25 -8.24
N PRO A 90 -28.46 -26.22 -7.56
CA PRO A 90 -27.77 -24.96 -7.28
C PRO A 90 -26.58 -25.10 -6.30
N THR A 91 -26.42 -26.30 -5.72
CA THR A 91 -25.34 -26.68 -4.82
C THR A 91 -24.15 -27.32 -5.53
N ALA A 92 -24.30 -27.69 -6.81
CA ALA A 92 -23.24 -28.30 -7.60
C ALA A 92 -22.00 -27.39 -7.64
N CYS A 93 -20.83 -28.00 -7.47
CA CYS A 93 -19.55 -27.31 -7.41
C CYS A 93 -18.43 -28.22 -7.91
N LEU A 94 -17.26 -27.65 -8.23
CA LEU A 94 -16.10 -28.38 -8.75
C LEU A 94 -15.16 -28.84 -7.62
N PRO A 95 -14.73 -30.11 -7.58
CA PRO A 95 -13.84 -30.62 -6.54
C PRO A 95 -12.40 -30.13 -6.70
N ALA A 96 -11.55 -30.35 -5.70
CA ALA A 96 -10.13 -30.00 -5.75
C ALA A 96 -9.41 -30.71 -6.92
N GLY A 97 -8.59 -29.94 -7.65
CA GLY A 97 -7.90 -30.37 -8.86
C GLY A 97 -8.72 -30.22 -10.15
N ALA A 98 -10.04 -30.02 -10.06
CA ALA A 98 -10.88 -29.93 -11.24
C ALA A 98 -10.61 -28.66 -12.05
N PRO A 99 -10.63 -28.72 -13.39
CA PRO A 99 -10.50 -27.56 -14.25
C PRO A 99 -11.67 -26.58 -14.08
N HIS A 100 -11.35 -25.30 -13.98
CA HIS A 100 -12.29 -24.23 -13.67
C HIS A 100 -13.36 -24.04 -14.75
N ASP A 101 -14.63 -24.10 -14.34
CA ASP A 101 -15.81 -23.78 -15.14
C ASP A 101 -16.45 -22.51 -14.57
N ALA A 102 -16.54 -21.45 -15.37
CA ALA A 102 -17.14 -20.19 -14.94
C ALA A 102 -18.63 -20.30 -14.54
N THR A 103 -19.30 -21.42 -14.88
CA THR A 103 -20.69 -21.71 -14.51
C THR A 103 -20.84 -22.46 -13.18
N LEU A 104 -19.74 -22.97 -12.62
CA LEU A 104 -19.71 -23.70 -11.35
C LEU A 104 -18.63 -23.14 -10.42
N ARG A 105 -19.01 -22.80 -9.19
CA ARG A 105 -18.02 -22.46 -8.16
C ARG A 105 -17.19 -23.70 -7.82
N CYS A 106 -15.93 -23.52 -7.40
CA CYS A 106 -15.22 -24.60 -6.73
C CYS A 106 -15.91 -24.93 -5.39
N CYS A 107 -15.88 -26.20 -4.99
CA CYS A 107 -16.47 -26.65 -3.73
C CYS A 107 -15.72 -26.06 -2.54
N ASP A 108 -16.39 -25.98 -1.39
CA ASP A 108 -15.76 -25.80 -0.07
C ASP A 108 -14.77 -24.63 0.06
N GLY A 109 -14.99 -23.55 -0.71
CA GLY A 109 -14.17 -22.34 -0.67
C GLY A 109 -12.82 -22.45 -1.38
N LEU A 110 -12.58 -23.52 -2.13
CA LEU A 110 -11.47 -23.66 -3.06
C LEU A 110 -11.44 -22.50 -4.06
N VAL A 111 -10.26 -22.12 -4.54
CA VAL A 111 -10.09 -21.00 -5.48
C VAL A 111 -9.51 -21.43 -6.80
N VAL A 112 -9.75 -20.60 -7.80
CA VAL A 112 -9.25 -20.82 -9.16
C VAL A 112 -7.84 -20.29 -9.25
N ARG A 113 -6.88 -21.18 -9.47
CA ARG A 113 -5.49 -20.82 -9.77
C ARG A 113 -5.00 -21.70 -10.91
N ASP A 114 -4.36 -21.08 -11.90
CA ASP A 114 -3.86 -21.78 -13.10
C ASP A 114 -4.95 -22.65 -13.76
N GLU A 115 -6.15 -22.09 -13.91
CA GLU A 115 -7.35 -22.74 -14.48
C GLU A 115 -7.86 -23.99 -13.74
N ARG A 116 -7.49 -24.19 -12.47
CA ARG A 116 -7.97 -25.31 -11.64
C ARG A 116 -8.45 -24.87 -10.26
N CYS A 117 -9.39 -25.62 -9.70
CA CYS A 117 -9.82 -25.49 -8.31
C CYS A 117 -8.72 -26.02 -7.40
N VAL A 118 -8.03 -25.15 -6.69
CA VAL A 118 -6.94 -25.51 -5.78
C VAL A 118 -7.35 -25.30 -4.34
N ASP A 119 -6.90 -26.21 -3.48
CA ASP A 119 -6.96 -26.05 -2.04
C ASP A 119 -5.70 -25.31 -1.58
N LEU A 120 -5.82 -24.02 -1.29
CA LEU A 120 -4.69 -23.24 -0.76
C LEU A 120 -4.28 -23.68 0.65
N CYS A 121 -5.11 -24.49 1.32
CA CYS A 121 -4.86 -25.03 2.65
C CYS A 121 -4.30 -26.46 2.63
N ALA A 122 -4.12 -27.07 1.45
CA ALA A 122 -3.51 -28.39 1.32
C ALA A 122 -2.07 -28.38 1.87
N GLY A 123 -1.85 -29.07 2.98
CA GLY A 123 -0.56 -29.13 3.68
C GLY A 123 -0.26 -27.93 4.59
N VAL A 124 -1.20 -27.00 4.76
CA VAL A 124 -1.08 -25.86 5.68
C VAL A 124 -1.54 -26.27 7.08
N ALA A 125 -0.58 -26.42 8.00
CA ALA A 125 -0.86 -26.64 9.42
C ALA A 125 -0.87 -25.30 10.16
N CYS A 126 -2.05 -24.81 10.53
CA CYS A 126 -2.21 -23.59 11.31
C CYS A 126 -2.06 -23.89 12.81
N GLY A 127 -0.83 -23.82 13.31
CA GLY A 127 -0.56 -23.90 14.74
C GLY A 127 -1.11 -22.68 15.49
N ALA A 128 -1.32 -22.82 16.79
CA ALA A 128 -1.54 -21.67 17.68
C ALA A 128 -0.30 -20.76 17.64
N VAL A 129 -0.49 -19.46 17.46
CA VAL A 129 0.63 -18.51 17.36
C VAL A 129 1.30 -18.26 18.71
N ASP A 130 0.53 -18.31 19.79
CA ASP A 130 0.97 -18.14 21.17
C ASP A 130 -0.03 -18.84 22.12
N GLN A 131 0.15 -18.63 23.43
CA GLN A 131 -0.67 -19.26 24.47
C GLN A 131 -2.11 -18.73 24.54
N CYS A 132 -2.39 -17.57 23.94
CA CYS A 132 -3.70 -16.93 23.91
C CYS A 132 -4.48 -17.12 22.63
N HIS A 133 -4.00 -17.99 21.76
CA HIS A 133 -4.67 -18.36 20.54
C HIS A 133 -4.80 -19.87 20.45
N VAL A 134 -5.89 -20.34 19.86
CA VAL A 134 -6.01 -21.75 19.50
C VAL A 134 -5.45 -21.96 18.09
N ALA A 135 -5.24 -23.22 17.72
CA ALA A 135 -4.90 -23.56 16.34
C ALA A 135 -5.91 -22.91 15.38
N GLY A 136 -5.38 -22.11 14.46
CA GLY A 136 -6.18 -21.42 13.46
C GLY A 136 -6.82 -22.39 12.48
N THR A 137 -7.85 -21.92 11.79
CA THR A 137 -8.32 -22.56 10.56
C THR A 137 -7.72 -21.84 9.37
N CYS A 138 -7.17 -22.59 8.43
CA CYS A 138 -6.75 -22.03 7.16
C CYS A 138 -8.00 -21.63 6.37
N ASP A 139 -8.03 -20.39 5.88
CA ASP A 139 -9.05 -19.90 4.97
C ASP A 139 -8.75 -20.45 3.56
N PRO A 140 -9.61 -21.32 3.00
CA PRO A 140 -9.37 -21.97 1.70
C PRO A 140 -9.33 -20.98 0.53
N SER A 141 -9.85 -19.76 0.71
CA SER A 141 -9.87 -18.73 -0.31
C SER A 141 -8.61 -17.85 -0.36
N THR A 142 -7.90 -17.72 0.77
CA THR A 142 -6.72 -16.87 0.88
C THR A 142 -5.45 -17.64 1.21
N GLY A 143 -5.56 -18.89 1.66
CA GLY A 143 -4.45 -19.69 2.21
C GLY A 143 -3.92 -19.16 3.55
N ALA A 144 -4.60 -18.17 4.13
CA ALA A 144 -4.18 -17.54 5.39
C ALA A 144 -4.75 -18.30 6.59
N CYS A 145 -3.91 -18.51 7.61
CA CYS A 145 -4.39 -19.01 8.89
C CYS A 145 -5.15 -17.91 9.63
N SER A 146 -6.37 -18.22 10.09
CA SER A 146 -7.02 -17.40 11.10
C SER A 146 -6.23 -17.48 12.42
N ASN A 147 -6.33 -16.43 13.23
CA ASN A 147 -5.74 -16.41 14.57
C ASN A 147 -6.81 -16.19 15.64
N PRO A 148 -7.70 -17.17 15.85
CA PRO A 148 -8.79 -17.04 16.81
C PRO A 148 -8.23 -16.97 18.24
N PRO A 149 -8.62 -15.97 19.04
CA PRO A 149 -8.24 -15.94 20.44
C PRO A 149 -8.88 -17.13 21.16
N ILE A 150 -8.14 -17.72 22.10
CA ILE A 150 -8.71 -18.66 23.06
C ILE A 150 -9.72 -17.92 23.95
N ALA A 151 -10.61 -18.64 24.63
CA ALA A 151 -11.62 -18.04 25.48
C ALA A 151 -10.99 -17.10 26.54
N ASP A 152 -11.58 -15.92 26.71
CA ASP A 152 -11.14 -14.97 27.74
C ASP A 152 -11.15 -15.64 29.11
N GLY A 153 -10.11 -15.37 29.91
CA GLY A 153 -9.90 -16.04 31.20
C GLY A 153 -9.06 -17.32 31.13
N THR A 154 -8.64 -17.76 29.94
CA THR A 154 -7.69 -18.87 29.82
C THR A 154 -6.32 -18.47 30.35
N VAL A 155 -5.70 -19.33 31.15
CA VAL A 155 -4.39 -19.08 31.75
C VAL A 155 -3.31 -18.98 30.68
N CYS A 156 -2.52 -17.92 30.75
CA CYS A 156 -1.33 -17.71 29.92
C CYS A 156 -0.17 -17.24 30.81
N ALA A 157 0.97 -16.90 30.19
CA ALA A 157 2.09 -16.25 30.87
C ALA A 157 2.55 -15.05 30.03
N ASP A 158 2.50 -13.84 30.59
CA ASP A 158 2.90 -12.61 29.89
C ASP A 158 4.41 -12.32 30.00
N GLY A 159 5.13 -13.17 30.73
CA GLY A 159 6.56 -13.05 30.98
C GLY A 159 6.93 -12.10 32.12
N ASN A 160 5.94 -11.54 32.82
CA ASN A 160 6.11 -10.70 34.00
C ASN A 160 5.84 -11.50 35.27
N ALA A 161 6.89 -11.84 36.03
CA ALA A 161 6.75 -12.59 37.28
C ALA A 161 6.10 -11.79 38.42
N CYS A 162 5.75 -10.52 38.20
CA CYS A 162 5.03 -9.66 39.15
C CYS A 162 3.52 -9.63 38.95
N THR A 163 2.97 -10.40 38.03
CA THR A 163 1.53 -10.66 37.90
C THR A 163 1.28 -12.11 38.29
N GLN A 164 0.32 -12.33 39.20
CA GLN A 164 0.09 -13.65 39.79
C GLN A 164 -0.94 -14.47 39.02
N THR A 165 -1.74 -13.81 38.20
CA THR A 165 -2.73 -14.46 37.34
C THR A 165 -2.74 -13.77 36.00
N ASP A 166 -2.18 -14.42 34.99
CA ASP A 166 -2.24 -13.93 33.62
C ASP A 166 -3.32 -14.68 32.88
N VAL A 167 -4.22 -13.91 32.28
CA VAL A 167 -5.32 -14.45 31.49
C VAL A 167 -5.35 -13.80 30.13
N CYS A 168 -5.73 -14.58 29.14
CA CYS A 168 -6.01 -14.07 27.81
C CYS A 168 -7.24 -13.17 27.87
N THR A 169 -7.12 -11.96 27.35
CA THR A 169 -8.23 -11.03 27.14
C THR A 169 -8.13 -10.51 25.71
N ALA A 170 -9.12 -10.84 24.87
CA ALA A 170 -9.17 -10.48 23.46
C ALA A 170 -7.90 -10.86 22.66
N GLY A 171 -7.30 -12.01 22.98
CA GLY A 171 -6.10 -12.54 22.31
C GLY A 171 -4.76 -12.00 22.83
N LEU A 172 -4.76 -11.07 23.80
CA LEU A 172 -3.55 -10.62 24.48
C LEU A 172 -3.44 -11.29 25.84
N CYS A 173 -2.25 -11.79 26.19
CA CYS A 173 -2.00 -12.24 27.56
C CYS A 173 -1.86 -11.01 28.46
N THR A 174 -2.84 -10.80 29.34
CA THR A 174 -2.87 -9.67 30.26
C THR A 174 -2.64 -10.17 31.67
N GLY A 175 -1.54 -9.74 32.29
CA GLY A 175 -1.27 -9.98 33.69
C GLY A 175 -2.20 -9.18 34.61
N SER A 176 -2.75 -9.87 35.60
CA SER A 176 -3.61 -9.30 36.65
C SER A 176 -3.19 -9.84 38.02
N ASN A 177 -3.82 -9.34 39.09
CA ASN A 177 -3.45 -9.68 40.47
C ASN A 177 -1.94 -9.41 40.74
N PRO A 178 -1.50 -8.14 40.69
CA PRO A 178 -0.10 -7.80 40.86
C PRO A 178 0.43 -8.31 42.20
N VAL A 179 1.68 -8.77 42.23
CA VAL A 179 2.38 -9.17 43.45
C VAL A 179 2.43 -7.96 44.38
N VAL A 180 1.70 -8.05 45.49
CA VAL A 180 1.68 -7.02 46.52
C VAL A 180 2.83 -7.29 47.48
N CYS A 181 3.89 -6.50 47.36
CA CYS A 181 5.04 -6.56 48.24
C CYS A 181 4.73 -5.81 49.55
N ALA A 182 4.08 -6.49 50.49
CA ALA A 182 3.80 -5.96 51.81
C ALA A 182 5.10 -5.74 52.61
N ALA A 183 5.07 -4.76 53.53
CA ALA A 183 6.13 -4.58 54.52
C ALA A 183 6.33 -5.89 55.33
N ALA A 184 7.58 -6.32 55.49
CA ALA A 184 7.91 -7.56 56.19
C ALA A 184 7.55 -7.51 57.70
N ASP A 185 7.69 -6.34 58.32
CA ASP A 185 7.33 -6.04 59.71
C ASP A 185 7.18 -4.51 59.87
N GLY A 186 6.96 -4.02 61.11
CA GLY A 186 6.82 -2.59 61.39
C GLY A 186 8.03 -1.72 61.07
N CYS A 187 9.17 -2.33 60.75
CA CYS A 187 10.43 -1.66 60.41
C CYS A 187 10.87 -1.82 58.96
N HIS A 188 9.97 -2.28 58.11
CA HIS A 188 10.14 -2.32 56.67
C HIS A 188 8.96 -1.61 56.00
N VAL A 189 9.14 -1.09 54.79
CA VAL A 189 8.03 -0.51 54.01
C VAL A 189 7.69 -1.42 52.84
N ALA A 190 6.52 -1.19 52.23
CA ALA A 190 6.10 -1.94 51.05
C ALA A 190 7.14 -1.85 49.94
N GLY A 191 7.61 -3.00 49.47
CA GLY A 191 8.60 -3.11 48.42
C GLY A 191 8.03 -2.94 47.01
N THR A 192 8.89 -3.03 46.02
CA THR A 192 8.54 -3.08 44.60
C THR A 192 8.93 -4.45 44.04
N CYS A 193 8.08 -5.03 43.20
CA CYS A 193 8.35 -6.32 42.57
C CYS A 193 9.22 -6.16 41.31
N GLU A 194 10.26 -6.98 41.17
CA GLU A 194 11.14 -7.05 39.98
C GLU A 194 10.52 -7.94 38.88
N PRO A 195 10.16 -7.39 37.69
CA PRO A 195 9.39 -8.11 36.65
C PRO A 195 10.03 -9.40 36.13
N ALA A 196 11.37 -9.51 36.14
CA ALA A 196 12.06 -10.68 35.63
C ALA A 196 12.10 -11.87 36.62
N THR A 197 11.97 -11.62 37.92
CA THR A 197 12.17 -12.65 38.97
C THR A 197 11.00 -12.80 39.94
N GLY A 198 10.04 -11.87 39.93
CA GLY A 198 8.90 -11.87 40.87
C GLY A 198 9.33 -11.57 42.31
N ALA A 199 10.57 -11.12 42.50
CA ALA A 199 11.15 -10.89 43.81
C ALA A 199 10.75 -9.49 44.31
N CYS A 200 10.17 -9.44 45.51
CA CYS A 200 9.93 -8.19 46.20
C CYS A 200 11.22 -7.64 46.78
N SER A 201 11.49 -6.36 46.55
CA SER A 201 12.48 -5.64 47.35
C SER A 201 11.99 -5.53 48.82
N ASN A 202 12.93 -5.50 49.78
CA ASN A 202 12.60 -5.31 51.20
C ASN A 202 13.32 -4.08 51.77
N PRO A 203 12.89 -2.87 51.38
CA PRO A 203 13.47 -1.63 51.90
C PRO A 203 13.10 -1.42 53.38
N GLY A 204 14.10 -1.07 54.19
CA GLY A 204 13.88 -0.69 55.59
C GLY A 204 13.04 0.59 55.70
N ALA A 205 12.15 0.64 56.69
CA ALA A 205 11.50 1.87 57.09
C ALA A 205 12.55 2.85 57.63
N ALA A 206 12.28 4.15 57.51
CA ALA A 206 13.20 5.17 57.99
C ALA A 206 13.50 4.98 59.49
N ASP A 207 14.76 5.17 59.89
CA ASP A 207 15.15 5.10 61.29
C ASP A 207 14.29 6.07 62.12
N GLY A 208 13.70 5.56 63.21
CA GLY A 208 12.72 6.28 64.04
C GLY A 208 11.25 5.96 63.77
N THR A 209 10.92 5.12 62.78
CA THR A 209 9.54 4.63 62.55
C THR A 209 9.07 3.83 63.77
N SER A 210 7.86 4.08 64.29
CA SER A 210 7.35 3.39 65.48
C SER A 210 7.05 1.91 65.22
N CYS A 211 7.45 1.03 66.12
CA CYS A 211 7.21 -0.42 66.08
C CYS A 211 6.92 -0.95 67.51
N ASP A 212 6.76 -2.26 67.71
CA ASP A 212 6.53 -2.89 69.03
C ASP A 212 7.37 -4.18 69.15
N ASP A 213 8.25 -4.26 70.15
CA ASP A 213 9.16 -5.38 70.38
C ASP A 213 8.59 -6.47 71.32
N GLN A 214 7.33 -6.32 71.74
CA GLN A 214 6.56 -7.19 72.63
C GLN A 214 7.10 -7.30 74.07
N SER A 215 8.01 -6.42 74.51
CA SER A 215 8.49 -6.37 75.89
C SER A 215 7.77 -5.28 76.72
N LEU A 216 7.16 -5.68 77.85
CA LEU A 216 6.50 -4.74 78.77
C LEU A 216 7.46 -3.90 79.62
N CYS A 217 8.77 -4.14 79.54
CA CYS A 217 9.79 -3.34 80.24
C CYS A 217 10.49 -2.34 79.30
N THR A 218 9.98 -2.13 78.08
CA THR A 218 10.46 -1.16 77.08
C THR A 218 9.27 -0.31 76.60
N ALA A 219 9.51 0.96 76.25
CA ALA A 219 8.48 1.86 75.72
C ALA A 219 9.05 2.78 74.63
N GLY A 220 8.20 3.08 73.65
CA GLY A 220 8.56 3.91 72.50
C GLY A 220 9.46 3.17 71.51
N ASP A 221 9.16 1.90 71.21
CA ASP A 221 9.98 1.10 70.31
C ASP A 221 10.00 1.72 68.90
N VAL A 222 11.20 1.86 68.35
CA VAL A 222 11.43 2.47 67.04
C VAL A 222 12.40 1.63 66.22
N CYS A 223 12.25 1.72 64.91
CA CYS A 223 13.07 1.03 63.94
C CYS A 223 14.45 1.68 63.84
N THR A 224 15.50 0.88 63.94
CA THR A 224 16.87 1.31 63.64
C THR A 224 17.54 0.25 62.78
N ALA A 225 17.96 0.63 61.56
CA ALA A 225 18.58 -0.26 60.57
C ALA A 225 17.79 -1.56 60.30
N GLY A 226 16.45 -1.48 60.31
CA GLY A 226 15.55 -2.61 60.04
C GLY A 226 15.25 -3.54 61.22
N SER A 227 15.60 -3.16 62.46
CA SER A 227 15.24 -3.91 63.69
C SER A 227 14.45 -3.03 64.67
N CYS A 228 13.44 -3.61 65.32
CA CYS A 228 12.60 -2.93 66.31
C CYS A 228 13.14 -3.08 67.74
N GLY A 229 13.22 -1.98 68.47
CA GLY A 229 13.49 -1.99 69.91
C GLY A 229 13.26 -0.61 70.54
N GLY A 230 12.97 -0.58 71.84
CA GLY A 230 12.71 0.69 72.55
C GLY A 230 13.53 0.91 73.80
N ALA A 231 13.31 2.08 74.40
CA ALA A 231 13.97 2.50 75.61
C ALA A 231 13.34 1.81 76.82
N THR A 232 14.13 1.32 77.77
CA THR A 232 13.63 0.65 78.97
C THR A 232 12.72 1.56 79.80
N VAL A 233 11.56 1.08 80.23
CA VAL A 233 10.65 1.87 81.10
C VAL A 233 11.28 2.09 82.48
N PRO A 234 11.10 3.27 83.10
CA PRO A 234 11.65 3.56 84.41
C PRO A 234 11.04 2.63 85.45
N THR A 235 11.87 1.85 86.13
CA THR A 235 11.42 0.90 87.15
C THR A 235 11.32 1.52 88.54
N ASP A 236 11.52 2.83 88.68
CA ASP A 236 11.70 3.54 89.95
C ASP A 236 10.54 4.51 90.19
N ASP A 237 9.79 4.36 91.30
CA ASP A 237 8.64 5.22 91.62
C ASP A 237 9.03 6.59 92.20
N HIS A 238 10.33 6.87 92.30
CA HIS A 238 10.89 8.13 92.79
C HIS A 238 10.41 8.50 94.20
N ASN A 239 9.90 7.53 94.97
CA ASN A 239 9.70 7.71 96.39
C ASN A 239 10.97 7.23 97.11
N PRO A 240 11.76 8.14 97.73
CA PRO A 240 13.00 7.77 98.43
C PRO A 240 12.77 6.84 99.64
N CYS A 241 11.52 6.52 99.94
CA CYS A 241 11.10 5.59 100.97
C CYS A 241 10.48 4.27 100.39
N THR A 242 10.82 3.83 99.16
CA THR A 242 10.47 2.52 98.51
C THR A 242 11.64 1.90 97.67
N ALA A 243 11.58 0.62 97.27
CA ALA A 243 12.59 -0.13 96.48
C ALA A 243 11.99 -1.09 95.41
N ASP A 244 12.57 -1.13 94.20
CA ASP A 244 11.81 -1.45 92.95
C ASP A 244 12.48 -2.42 91.91
N ALA A 245 11.71 -3.13 91.05
CA ALA A 245 12.19 -4.08 90.00
C ALA A 245 11.20 -4.36 88.81
N CYS A 246 11.66 -4.79 87.60
CA CYS A 246 10.82 -5.19 86.42
C CYS A 246 11.20 -6.55 85.79
N THR A 247 10.20 -7.34 85.32
CA THR A 247 10.41 -8.59 84.54
C THR A 247 9.60 -8.64 83.23
N PRO A 248 10.15 -9.17 82.10
CA PRO A 248 9.58 -8.99 80.75
C PRO A 248 8.16 -9.53 80.49
N GLY A 249 7.64 -10.43 81.34
CA GLY A 249 6.25 -10.93 81.27
C GLY A 249 5.35 -10.48 82.43
N GLY A 250 5.85 -9.68 83.38
CA GLY A 250 5.17 -9.35 84.64
C GLY A 250 5.16 -7.86 85.06
N GLY A 251 5.92 -6.98 84.40
CA GLY A 251 5.91 -5.54 84.69
C GLY A 251 6.69 -5.11 85.95
N VAL A 252 6.54 -3.85 86.36
CA VAL A 252 7.29 -3.15 87.44
C VAL A 252 6.61 -3.32 88.82
N SER A 253 7.39 -3.42 89.93
CA SER A 253 6.93 -3.62 91.32
C SER A 253 7.75 -2.77 92.33
N HIS A 254 7.11 -2.21 93.38
CA HIS A 254 7.68 -1.25 94.37
C HIS A 254 7.38 -1.61 95.86
N THR A 255 8.35 -1.55 96.79
CA THR A 255 8.22 -1.98 98.22
C THR A 255 8.74 -0.98 99.30
N PRO A 256 8.02 -0.63 100.40
CA PRO A 256 8.39 0.49 101.33
C PRO A 256 9.57 0.30 102.33
N LEU A 257 10.26 1.41 102.68
CA LEU A 257 11.41 1.59 103.59
C LEU A 257 11.04 2.24 104.96
N SER A 258 11.92 2.17 105.97
CA SER A 258 11.65 2.48 107.40
C SER A 258 11.67 3.97 107.82
N ALA A 259 10.98 4.30 108.93
CA ALA A 259 10.78 5.67 109.47
C ALA A 259 12.05 6.39 109.94
N GLY A 260 12.17 7.70 109.70
CA GLY A 260 13.32 8.53 110.11
C GLY A 260 14.42 8.68 109.06
N THR A 261 14.26 8.04 107.90
CA THR A 261 15.09 8.25 106.72
C THR A 261 14.94 9.70 106.24
N ALA A 262 16.04 10.40 105.96
CA ALA A 262 15.98 11.78 105.47
C ALA A 262 15.25 11.83 104.12
N CYS A 263 14.29 12.74 103.98
CA CYS A 263 13.69 13.10 102.70
C CYS A 263 13.63 14.61 102.60
N GLY A 264 14.79 15.26 102.57
CA GLY A 264 14.78 16.63 102.07
C GLY A 264 14.25 16.59 100.63
N ASP A 265 13.34 17.48 100.27
CA ASP A 265 13.04 17.76 98.85
C ASP A 265 14.15 18.61 98.21
N THR A 266 15.21 18.86 98.98
CA THR A 266 16.38 19.68 98.64
C THR A 266 16.04 21.16 98.43
N ASP A 267 14.89 21.68 98.89
CA ASP A 267 14.47 23.07 98.69
C ASP A 267 14.79 24.08 99.82
N LEU A 268 16.04 24.60 99.86
CA LEU A 268 16.49 25.84 100.55
C LEU A 268 15.77 27.13 100.12
N CYS A 269 15.10 27.19 98.96
CA CYS A 269 14.21 28.30 98.67
C CYS A 269 12.94 28.19 99.55
N ASN A 270 12.68 27.09 100.25
CA ASN A 270 11.57 26.98 101.18
C ASN A 270 11.95 26.45 102.62
N GLY A 271 12.79 25.47 102.88
CA GLY A 271 12.88 24.89 104.24
C GLY A 271 13.82 23.69 104.37
N HIS A 272 13.59 22.75 105.29
CA HIS A 272 14.30 21.45 105.37
C HIS A 272 13.44 20.33 106.06
N GLU A 273 13.32 19.12 105.46
CA GLU A 273 12.23 18.09 105.69
C GLU A 273 12.65 16.58 105.92
N VAL A 274 11.78 15.68 106.49
CA VAL A 274 12.06 14.23 106.88
C VAL A 274 10.90 13.17 106.81
N CYS A 275 11.18 11.83 106.66
CA CYS A 275 10.24 10.73 106.23
C CYS A 275 9.54 9.97 107.38
N ASN A 276 8.24 9.68 107.25
CA ASN A 276 7.38 9.25 108.37
C ASN A 276 7.20 7.72 108.61
N GLY A 277 7.81 6.84 107.80
CA GLY A 277 7.72 5.37 107.96
C GLY A 277 6.50 4.68 107.37
N SER A 278 5.65 5.42 106.68
CA SER A 278 4.55 4.91 105.85
C SER A 278 4.60 5.44 104.41
N GLY A 279 5.69 6.15 104.06
CA GLY A 279 6.03 6.59 102.71
C GLY A 279 5.87 8.10 102.37
N ALA A 280 5.89 9.06 103.32
CA ALA A 280 5.67 10.51 103.02
C ALA A 280 6.49 11.57 103.86
N CYS A 281 6.61 12.84 103.37
CA CYS A 281 7.50 13.98 103.80
C CYS A 281 6.88 15.45 103.74
N GLY A 282 7.39 16.56 104.39
CA GLY A 282 6.85 17.99 104.22
C GLY A 282 7.56 19.28 104.82
N ALA A 283 7.31 20.56 104.30
CA ALA A 283 8.24 21.79 104.05
C ALA A 283 7.94 23.34 104.47
N GLY A 284 8.75 24.42 104.09
CA GLY A 284 8.86 25.92 104.54
C GLY A 284 8.75 27.24 103.55
N THR A 285 9.42 28.48 103.71
CA THR A 285 9.27 29.87 102.98
C THR A 285 10.46 30.67 102.15
N PRO A 286 10.28 31.47 100.99
CA PRO A 286 11.25 31.95 99.85
C PRO A 286 11.51 33.48 99.34
N THR A 287 12.36 33.76 98.25
CA THR A 287 12.77 35.08 97.52
C THR A 287 12.73 35.11 95.91
N ALA A 288 12.80 36.27 95.15
CA ALA A 288 12.39 36.52 93.70
C ALA A 288 13.44 36.68 92.52
N THR A 289 13.06 36.38 91.24
CA THR A 289 13.91 35.95 90.06
C THR A 289 13.25 36.15 88.63
N ASP A 290 13.77 36.90 87.61
CA ASP A 290 13.21 37.02 86.20
C ASP A 290 14.31 37.29 85.10
N ASP A 291 14.28 36.67 83.89
CA ASP A 291 15.33 36.74 82.83
C ASP A 291 14.96 37.20 81.39
N GLU A 292 13.77 37.76 81.14
CA GLU A 292 13.34 38.26 79.82
C GLU A 292 13.29 37.24 78.64
N ASN A 293 13.45 35.93 78.88
CA ASN A 293 13.22 34.91 77.86
C ASN A 293 11.76 34.40 77.91
N PRO A 294 10.94 34.59 76.85
CA PRO A 294 9.53 34.19 76.86
C PRO A 294 9.30 32.67 76.88
N CYS A 295 10.36 31.88 76.65
CA CYS A 295 10.36 30.43 76.78
C CYS A 295 10.92 29.93 78.11
N THR A 296 11.20 30.81 79.08
CA THR A 296 11.48 30.44 80.46
C THR A 296 10.40 30.99 81.39
N VAL A 297 10.20 30.29 82.49
CA VAL A 297 9.34 30.64 83.62
C VAL A 297 10.27 30.71 84.81
N ASP A 298 10.33 31.90 85.38
CA ASP A 298 11.38 32.22 86.33
C ASP A 298 10.99 31.81 87.76
N SER A 299 11.93 31.16 88.44
CA SER A 299 11.78 30.55 89.77
C SER A 299 13.12 30.54 90.51
N CYS A 300 13.19 30.02 91.74
CA CYS A 300 14.39 29.98 92.59
C CYS A 300 14.82 28.52 92.80
N ASP A 301 16.12 28.19 92.70
CA ASP A 301 16.65 26.85 92.97
C ASP A 301 16.66 26.57 94.46
N ALA A 302 15.64 25.85 94.85
CA ALA A 302 15.61 24.95 95.97
C ALA A 302 16.98 24.61 96.59
N VAL A 303 17.90 23.92 95.95
CA VAL A 303 19.11 23.40 96.62
C VAL A 303 20.20 24.45 96.87
N THR A 304 20.13 25.62 96.24
CA THR A 304 21.27 26.57 96.18
C THR A 304 20.93 28.04 96.47
N GLY A 305 19.66 28.46 96.43
CA GLY A 305 19.21 29.84 96.66
C GLY A 305 19.44 30.82 95.50
N LEU A 306 19.69 30.31 94.28
CA LEU A 306 19.98 31.07 93.07
C LEU A 306 18.76 31.15 92.14
N ALA A 307 18.68 32.19 91.31
CA ALA A 307 17.63 32.31 90.30
C ALA A 307 17.70 31.18 89.25
N VAL A 308 16.57 30.51 89.02
CA VAL A 308 16.34 29.43 88.06
C VAL A 308 15.30 29.85 87.04
N HIS A 309 15.74 29.93 85.80
CA HIS A 309 14.89 30.21 84.66
C HIS A 309 14.54 28.87 84.01
N ALA A 310 13.42 28.28 84.46
CA ALA A 310 13.01 26.95 84.04
C ALA A 310 12.25 27.01 82.70
N PRO A 311 12.40 26.03 81.81
CA PRO A 311 11.64 25.98 80.56
C PRO A 311 10.12 26.19 80.71
N ALA A 312 9.55 27.15 79.99
CA ALA A 312 8.11 27.30 79.79
C ALA A 312 7.54 26.05 79.10
N THR A 313 6.24 25.79 79.30
CA THR A 313 5.57 24.58 78.80
C THR A 313 5.76 24.42 77.30
N ASN A 314 6.15 23.21 76.89
CA ASN A 314 6.34 22.89 75.48
C ASN A 314 5.06 23.16 74.69
N GLY A 315 5.16 23.91 73.59
CA GLY A 315 4.01 24.35 72.80
C GLY A 315 3.53 25.78 73.09
N THR A 316 4.06 26.46 74.11
CA THR A 316 3.79 27.90 74.34
C THR A 316 4.27 28.70 73.13
N SER A 317 3.42 29.60 72.61
CA SER A 317 3.78 30.42 71.44
C SER A 317 4.94 31.35 71.78
N CYS A 318 5.96 31.33 70.95
CA CYS A 318 7.10 32.23 71.01
C CYS A 318 7.49 32.63 69.57
N ASP A 319 8.56 33.40 69.39
CA ASP A 319 9.11 33.75 68.07
C ASP A 319 10.61 33.43 68.12
N ASP A 320 11.08 32.55 67.24
CA ASP A 320 12.49 32.13 67.21
C ASP A 320 13.35 33.04 66.33
N GLY A 321 12.75 34.07 65.73
CA GLY A 321 13.38 35.05 64.87
C GLY A 321 13.62 34.57 63.44
N SER A 322 13.16 33.38 63.05
CA SER A 322 13.28 32.83 61.70
C SER A 322 11.98 32.96 60.90
N ALA A 323 12.02 33.72 59.81
CA ALA A 323 10.91 33.80 58.86
C ALA A 323 10.70 32.52 58.02
N CYS A 324 11.60 31.53 58.14
CA CYS A 324 11.49 30.22 57.47
C CYS A 324 10.66 29.20 58.27
N THR A 325 10.17 29.56 59.44
CA THR A 325 9.27 28.74 60.26
C THR A 325 7.95 29.50 60.37
N ARG A 326 6.83 28.79 60.22
CA ARG A 326 5.50 29.43 60.12
C ARG A 326 4.75 29.44 61.46
N THR A 327 5.28 28.72 62.44
CA THR A 327 4.73 28.58 63.78
C THR A 327 5.87 28.25 64.74
N ASP A 328 6.16 29.11 65.71
CA ASP A 328 7.23 28.83 66.67
C ASP A 328 6.65 28.57 68.05
N ALA A 329 7.27 27.60 68.72
CA ALA A 329 6.82 27.15 70.03
C ALA A 329 8.01 26.80 70.91
N CYS A 330 7.88 27.09 72.19
CA CYS A 330 8.90 26.73 73.17
C CYS A 330 9.06 25.21 73.20
N ASN A 331 10.30 24.74 73.17
CA ASN A 331 10.66 23.36 73.43
C ASN A 331 11.89 23.34 74.34
N ALA A 332 11.71 22.86 75.58
CA ALA A 332 12.77 22.76 76.59
C ALA A 332 13.50 24.10 76.86
N GLY A 333 12.78 25.22 76.91
CA GLY A 333 13.30 26.52 77.35
C GLY A 333 13.82 27.42 76.24
N VAL A 334 13.84 26.88 75.02
CA VAL A 334 14.29 27.54 73.80
C VAL A 334 13.11 27.65 72.84
N CYS A 335 12.95 28.82 72.22
CA CYS A 335 11.96 28.94 71.16
C CYS A 335 12.42 28.14 69.94
N THR A 336 11.62 27.19 69.49
CA THR A 336 11.92 26.35 68.34
C THR A 336 10.87 26.54 67.26
N GLY A 337 11.30 26.91 66.06
CA GLY A 337 10.41 27.06 64.93
C GLY A 337 9.93 25.73 64.34
N GLY A 338 8.65 25.70 64.01
CA GLY A 338 7.93 24.58 63.42
C GLY A 338 7.30 24.96 62.08
N ASN A 339 6.81 23.95 61.36
CA ASN A 339 6.21 24.10 60.02
C ASN A 339 7.12 24.87 59.05
N PRO A 340 8.29 24.30 58.69
CA PRO A 340 9.29 24.98 57.88
C PRO A 340 8.77 25.30 56.47
N VAL A 341 9.18 26.45 55.94
CA VAL A 341 8.92 26.85 54.55
C VAL A 341 9.59 25.86 53.61
N VAL A 342 8.78 25.11 52.86
CA VAL A 342 9.26 24.16 51.85
C VAL A 342 9.48 24.87 50.52
N CYS A 343 10.74 24.93 50.09
CA CYS A 343 11.10 25.46 48.79
C CYS A 343 11.03 24.34 47.74
N ASN A 344 10.29 24.57 46.66
CA ASN A 344 10.26 23.67 45.51
C ASN A 344 11.16 24.23 44.41
N ALA A 345 11.63 23.36 43.51
CA ALA A 345 12.23 23.81 42.26
C ALA A 345 11.23 24.69 41.49
N LEU A 346 11.71 25.81 40.95
CA LEU A 346 10.86 26.75 40.21
C LEU A 346 10.35 26.17 38.89
N ASP A 347 11.21 25.46 38.17
CA ASP A 347 10.94 24.76 36.91
C ASP A 347 11.99 23.64 36.69
N GLN A 348 11.98 23.02 35.51
CA GLN A 348 12.88 21.91 35.16
C GLN A 348 14.38 22.30 35.14
N CYS A 349 14.69 23.60 35.01
CA CYS A 349 16.06 24.13 34.98
C CYS A 349 16.49 24.83 36.27
N HIS A 350 15.72 24.67 37.35
CA HIS A 350 16.10 25.12 38.68
C HIS A 350 16.13 23.94 39.65
N ALA A 351 17.14 23.90 40.50
CA ALA A 351 17.21 22.94 41.59
C ALA A 351 16.34 23.41 42.77
N VAL A 352 16.11 22.50 43.72
CA VAL A 352 15.39 22.80 44.96
C VAL A 352 16.13 23.92 45.72
N GLY A 353 15.38 24.95 46.09
CA GLY A 353 15.88 26.12 46.82
C GLY A 353 16.13 25.90 48.31
N THR A 354 16.82 26.84 48.92
CA THR A 354 16.97 26.98 50.38
C THR A 354 16.24 28.24 50.86
N CYS A 355 15.58 28.17 52.02
CA CYS A 355 14.90 29.31 52.61
C CYS A 355 15.88 30.22 53.39
N ASP A 356 15.80 31.53 53.19
CA ASP A 356 16.56 32.54 53.95
C ASP A 356 15.90 32.83 55.31
N PRO A 357 16.55 32.50 56.44
CA PRO A 357 15.98 32.65 57.77
C PRO A 357 15.52 34.08 58.13
N MET A 358 16.09 35.13 57.53
CA MET A 358 15.68 36.51 57.85
C MET A 358 14.49 37.01 57.03
N SER A 359 14.28 36.49 55.83
CA SER A 359 13.26 37.00 54.90
C SER A 359 12.14 36.00 54.59
N GLY A 360 12.34 34.71 54.90
CA GLY A 360 11.41 33.63 54.56
C GLY A 360 11.38 33.31 53.06
N ALA A 361 12.28 33.92 52.28
CA ALA A 361 12.32 33.77 50.83
C ALA A 361 13.11 32.52 50.40
N CYS A 362 12.59 31.79 49.42
CA CYS A 362 13.29 30.67 48.81
C CYS A 362 14.29 31.14 47.75
N SER A 363 15.51 30.61 47.78
CA SER A 363 16.49 30.75 46.70
C SER A 363 16.08 29.90 45.48
N ASN A 364 16.47 30.32 44.27
CA ASN A 364 16.20 29.60 43.02
C ASN A 364 17.52 29.27 42.29
N PRO A 365 18.30 28.30 42.77
CA PRO A 365 19.56 27.92 42.12
C PRO A 365 19.30 27.26 40.76
N ALA A 366 20.08 27.61 39.74
CA ALA A 366 20.01 26.96 38.43
C ALA A 366 20.47 25.50 38.52
N ALA A 367 19.80 24.60 37.79
CA ALA A 367 20.24 23.23 37.58
C ALA A 367 21.56 23.17 36.78
N ALA A 368 22.25 22.03 36.85
CA ALA A 368 23.52 21.86 36.13
C ALA A 368 23.32 22.00 34.61
N ASN A 369 24.28 22.66 33.95
CA ASN A 369 24.24 22.76 32.49
C ASN A 369 24.26 21.36 31.86
N GLY A 370 23.37 21.12 30.90
CA GLY A 370 23.20 19.80 30.28
C GLY A 370 22.15 18.89 30.93
N THR A 371 21.53 19.28 32.05
CA THR A 371 20.32 18.61 32.54
C THR A 371 19.22 18.68 31.48
N GLY A 372 18.55 17.55 31.22
CA GLY A 372 17.45 17.48 30.25
C GLY A 372 16.25 18.30 30.70
N CYS A 373 15.66 19.01 29.75
CA CYS A 373 14.43 19.79 29.93
C CYS A 373 13.60 19.73 28.63
N ASP A 374 12.48 20.43 28.59
CA ASP A 374 11.65 20.63 27.40
C ASP A 374 11.38 22.14 27.24
N ASP A 375 11.80 22.73 26.11
CA ASP A 375 11.62 24.17 25.84
C ASP A 375 10.28 24.50 25.16
N GLY A 376 9.45 23.47 24.92
CA GLY A 376 8.15 23.56 24.26
C GLY A 376 8.20 23.74 22.75
N ASN A 377 9.39 23.66 22.13
CA ASN A 377 9.58 23.73 20.69
C ASN A 377 9.80 22.34 20.08
N GLY A 378 8.79 21.80 19.41
CA GLY A 378 8.89 20.51 18.73
C GLY A 378 9.93 20.45 17.58
N CYS A 379 10.55 21.57 17.22
CA CYS A 379 11.64 21.63 16.24
C CYS A 379 13.04 21.46 16.84
N THR A 380 13.17 21.19 18.12
CA THR A 380 14.43 20.80 18.77
C THR A 380 14.31 19.37 19.27
N GLN A 381 15.36 18.56 19.07
CA GLN A 381 15.31 17.12 19.37
C GLN A 381 15.95 16.78 20.71
N THR A 382 16.70 17.72 21.29
CA THR A 382 17.37 17.56 22.58
C THR A 382 17.44 18.91 23.28
N ASP A 383 16.66 19.11 24.33
CA ASP A 383 16.71 20.38 25.07
C ASP A 383 17.48 20.21 26.36
N THR A 384 18.30 21.21 26.68
CA THR A 384 19.18 21.19 27.84
C THR A 384 19.17 22.52 28.56
N CYS A 385 19.27 22.45 29.88
CA CYS A 385 19.40 23.64 30.71
C CYS A 385 20.75 24.32 30.47
N SER A 386 20.72 25.63 30.28
CA SER A 386 21.88 26.51 30.19
C SER A 386 21.64 27.74 31.04
N SER A 387 22.36 27.85 32.15
CA SER A 387 22.28 28.98 33.10
C SER A 387 20.85 29.27 33.60
N GLY A 388 20.09 28.22 33.92
CA GLY A 388 18.72 28.33 34.43
C GLY A 388 17.62 28.49 33.36
N ALA A 389 17.98 28.56 32.08
CA ALA A 389 17.03 28.55 30.97
C ALA A 389 17.06 27.21 30.23
N CYS A 390 15.89 26.69 29.85
CA CYS A 390 15.84 25.54 28.94
C CYS A 390 16.13 26.03 27.51
N THR A 391 17.12 25.43 26.86
CA THR A 391 17.53 25.79 25.50
C THR A 391 17.47 24.56 24.62
N GLY A 392 16.71 24.65 23.53
CA GLY A 392 16.60 23.58 22.57
C GLY A 392 17.85 23.41 21.71
N GLY A 393 18.25 22.16 21.54
CA GLY A 393 19.38 21.73 20.73
C GLY A 393 18.94 20.86 19.55
N THR A 394 19.90 20.56 18.67
CA THR A 394 19.73 19.67 17.51
C THR A 394 18.47 19.94 16.66
N PRO A 395 18.42 21.06 15.92
CA PRO A 395 17.23 21.48 15.18
C PRO A 395 16.75 20.43 14.17
N VAL A 396 15.44 20.25 14.05
CA VAL A 396 14.80 19.42 13.02
C VAL A 396 15.12 20.00 11.64
N VAL A 397 15.81 19.22 10.81
CA VAL A 397 16.17 19.61 9.44
C VAL A 397 15.11 19.10 8.47
N CYS A 398 14.32 20.02 7.93
CA CYS A 398 13.31 19.71 6.91
C CYS A 398 13.91 19.72 5.51
N ALA A 399 14.59 18.63 5.14
CA ALA A 399 15.09 18.45 3.78
C ALA A 399 13.94 18.36 2.76
N ALA A 400 14.22 18.71 1.50
CA ALA A 400 13.29 18.47 0.40
C ALA A 400 12.99 16.96 0.29
N SER A 401 11.72 16.57 0.14
CA SER A 401 11.33 15.16 0.01
C SER A 401 11.81 14.53 -1.29
N ASP A 402 11.87 15.33 -2.36
CA ASP A 402 12.27 14.95 -3.70
C ASP A 402 12.62 16.20 -4.53
N ALA A 403 12.95 16.02 -5.81
CA ALA A 403 13.34 17.11 -6.71
C ALA A 403 12.20 18.11 -7.04
N CYS A 404 10.94 17.77 -6.71
CA CYS A 404 9.76 18.62 -6.89
C CYS A 404 9.21 19.21 -5.61
N HIS A 405 9.95 19.08 -4.53
CA HIS A 405 9.71 19.79 -3.28
C HIS A 405 10.96 20.57 -2.90
N VAL A 406 10.78 21.63 -2.11
CA VAL A 406 11.90 22.40 -1.56
C VAL A 406 12.00 22.14 -0.06
N ALA A 407 13.13 22.51 0.54
CA ALA A 407 13.31 22.38 1.98
C ALA A 407 12.15 23.06 2.73
N GLY A 408 11.55 22.31 3.64
CA GLY A 408 10.42 22.75 4.43
C GLY A 408 10.83 23.64 5.60
N LEU A 409 9.82 24.21 6.26
CA LEU A 409 9.96 24.79 7.59
C LEU A 409 9.37 23.80 8.61
N CYS A 410 10.02 23.68 9.77
CA CYS A 410 9.47 22.92 10.88
C CYS A 410 8.44 23.76 11.63
N ASN A 411 7.32 23.14 12.02
CA ASN A 411 6.29 23.75 12.87
C ASN A 411 6.71 23.67 14.36
N PRO A 412 6.97 24.80 15.04
CA PRO A 412 7.45 24.79 16.43
C PRO A 412 6.52 24.11 17.43
N ALA A 413 5.21 24.04 17.16
CA ALA A 413 4.25 23.42 18.07
C ALA A 413 4.10 21.89 17.85
N ALA A 414 4.40 21.41 16.64
CA ALA A 414 4.10 20.03 16.25
C ALA A 414 5.35 19.21 15.89
N GLY A 415 6.51 19.85 15.71
CA GLY A 415 7.73 19.20 15.20
C GLY A 415 7.63 18.65 13.78
N THR A 416 6.55 18.99 13.06
CA THR A 416 6.29 18.49 11.71
C THR A 416 6.84 19.45 10.66
N CYS A 417 7.44 18.88 9.61
CA CYS A 417 7.93 19.65 8.47
C CYS A 417 6.80 19.94 7.48
N THR A 418 6.71 21.18 7.01
CA THR A 418 5.95 21.49 5.79
C THR A 418 6.62 20.85 4.58
N ASN A 419 5.85 20.43 3.57
CA ASN A 419 6.40 19.94 2.30
C ASN A 419 6.05 20.87 1.12
N PRO A 420 6.69 22.04 1.00
CA PRO A 420 6.39 23.02 -0.03
C PRO A 420 6.80 22.51 -1.42
N VAL A 421 5.89 22.69 -2.38
CA VAL A 421 6.08 22.33 -3.79
C VAL A 421 7.11 23.25 -4.46
N ALA A 422 8.05 22.66 -5.20
CA ALA A 422 8.98 23.41 -6.04
C ALA A 422 8.22 24.10 -7.19
N ALA A 423 8.72 25.24 -7.66
CA ALA A 423 8.08 25.99 -8.73
C ALA A 423 7.89 25.13 -9.99
N ASP A 424 6.74 25.26 -10.64
CA ASP A 424 6.47 24.59 -11.91
C ASP A 424 7.56 24.92 -12.94
N GLY A 425 8.03 23.91 -13.68
CA GLY A 425 9.15 24.04 -14.61
C GLY A 425 10.53 23.76 -14.02
N THR A 426 10.65 23.58 -12.69
CA THR A 426 11.89 23.12 -12.06
C THR A 426 12.28 21.75 -12.60
N SER A 427 13.53 21.55 -13.01
CA SER A 427 14.01 20.26 -13.52
C SER A 427 14.01 19.21 -12.41
N CYS A 428 13.37 18.06 -12.66
CA CYS A 428 13.27 16.96 -11.69
C CYS A 428 13.82 15.63 -12.20
N GLY A 429 14.48 15.67 -13.36
CA GLY A 429 15.10 14.52 -14.00
C GLY A 429 16.14 14.96 -15.01
N THR A 430 16.79 13.97 -15.63
CA THR A 430 17.86 14.18 -16.62
C THR A 430 17.34 14.24 -18.05
N GLY A 431 16.03 14.08 -18.27
CA GLY A 431 15.37 13.99 -19.56
C GLY A 431 14.41 15.12 -19.90
N GLY A 432 14.60 16.28 -19.28
CA GLY A 432 13.71 17.42 -19.44
C GLY A 432 12.36 17.23 -18.74
N GLU A 433 12.26 16.30 -17.79
CA GLU A 433 11.16 16.23 -16.85
C GLU A 433 11.19 17.47 -15.95
N THR A 434 10.02 18.05 -15.75
CA THR A 434 9.83 19.25 -14.96
C THR A 434 8.75 19.02 -13.92
N CYS A 435 8.89 19.68 -12.78
CA CYS A 435 7.87 19.68 -11.75
C CYS A 435 6.61 20.37 -12.27
N GLN A 436 5.49 19.72 -12.00
CA GLN A 436 4.16 20.24 -12.23
C GLN A 436 3.32 19.90 -11.00
N SER A 437 2.98 20.91 -10.20
CA SER A 437 2.18 20.76 -8.99
C SER A 437 2.72 19.69 -8.03
N GLY A 438 4.04 19.69 -7.81
CA GLY A 438 4.72 18.78 -6.87
C GLY A 438 5.01 17.39 -7.43
N SER A 439 4.62 17.11 -8.67
CA SER A 439 4.92 15.85 -9.35
C SER A 439 5.91 16.04 -10.50
N CYS A 440 6.88 15.14 -10.60
CA CYS A 440 7.82 15.15 -11.72
C CYS A 440 7.14 14.57 -12.97
N ALA A 441 7.10 15.34 -14.07
CA ALA A 441 6.41 14.92 -15.28
C ALA A 441 7.17 15.31 -16.56
N ARG A 442 7.05 14.48 -17.60
CA ARG A 442 7.45 14.82 -18.95
C ARG A 442 6.26 15.44 -19.70
N ILE A 443 6.40 16.68 -20.15
CA ILE A 443 5.32 17.46 -20.78
C ILE A 443 5.58 17.60 -22.29
N PHE A 444 4.64 17.11 -23.10
CA PHE A 444 4.67 17.25 -24.55
C PHE A 444 3.69 18.34 -25.00
N ASN A 445 4.23 19.50 -25.36
CA ASN A 445 3.48 20.68 -25.79
C ASN A 445 3.19 20.72 -27.31
N ALA A 446 3.80 19.80 -28.06
CA ALA A 446 3.63 19.71 -29.51
C ALA A 446 3.57 18.24 -29.92
N SER A 447 2.94 17.97 -31.07
CA SER A 447 2.87 16.63 -31.62
C SER A 447 4.27 16.08 -31.88
N THR A 448 4.54 14.89 -31.35
CA THR A 448 5.89 14.34 -31.29
C THR A 448 5.88 12.87 -31.71
N ASN A 449 6.74 12.52 -32.68
CA ASN A 449 6.97 11.15 -33.07
C ASN A 449 8.13 10.57 -32.25
N LEU A 450 7.83 9.74 -31.25
CA LEU A 450 8.80 9.22 -30.29
C LEU A 450 9.77 8.20 -30.90
N SER A 451 9.54 7.69 -32.10
CA SER A 451 10.53 6.84 -32.79
C SER A 451 11.66 7.64 -33.45
N THR A 452 11.47 8.94 -33.66
CA THR A 452 12.43 9.82 -34.35
C THR A 452 12.91 10.98 -33.49
N THR A 453 12.10 11.38 -32.51
CA THR A 453 12.43 12.45 -31.57
C THR A 453 12.89 11.83 -30.26
N ARG A 454 14.10 12.20 -29.84
CA ARG A 454 14.67 11.78 -28.57
C ARG A 454 14.52 12.92 -27.57
N THR A 455 13.98 12.63 -26.39
CA THR A 455 13.85 13.60 -25.32
C THR A 455 15.06 13.62 -24.40
N GLN A 456 15.88 12.56 -24.40
CA GLN A 456 17.09 12.46 -23.58
C GLN A 456 18.37 12.20 -24.41
N GLY A 457 19.27 13.20 -24.51
CA GLY A 457 20.57 13.06 -25.17
C GLY A 457 20.53 12.93 -26.70
N SER A 458 21.70 12.73 -27.33
CA SER A 458 21.83 12.61 -28.79
C SER A 458 22.02 11.15 -29.23
N CYS A 459 21.09 10.63 -30.02
CA CYS A 459 21.21 9.36 -30.75
C CYS A 459 21.02 9.70 -32.24
N SER A 460 22.07 9.51 -33.05
CA SER A 460 21.96 9.74 -34.49
C SER A 460 20.96 8.76 -35.09
N GLY A 461 19.82 9.23 -35.58
CA GLY A 461 18.82 8.42 -36.29
C GLY A 461 17.71 7.80 -35.44
N GLY A 462 17.53 8.20 -34.17
CA GLY A 462 16.55 7.56 -33.29
C GLY A 462 15.92 8.42 -32.20
N GLY A 463 14.66 8.11 -31.87
CA GLY A 463 13.92 8.71 -30.77
C GLY A 463 13.92 7.87 -29.49
N ASP A 464 13.05 8.24 -28.54
CA ASP A 464 12.86 7.53 -27.28
C ASP A 464 12.34 6.09 -27.45
N MET A 465 11.53 5.86 -28.49
CA MET A 465 10.95 4.57 -28.91
C MET A 465 11.68 4.00 -30.13
N PHE A 466 13.00 4.03 -30.09
CA PHE A 466 13.86 3.48 -31.15
C PHE A 466 13.67 1.96 -31.28
N ALA A 467 13.79 1.40 -32.49
CA ALA A 467 13.64 -0.03 -32.73
C ALA A 467 14.61 -0.60 -33.78
N PHE A 468 14.98 -1.87 -33.59
CA PHE A 468 15.81 -2.65 -34.51
C PHE A 468 15.10 -3.94 -34.96
N PRO A 469 15.29 -4.37 -36.22
CA PRO A 469 14.98 -5.74 -36.62
C PRO A 469 15.92 -6.72 -35.93
N VAL A 470 15.38 -7.86 -35.51
CA VAL A 470 16.12 -8.97 -34.91
C VAL A 470 16.35 -10.05 -35.96
N THR A 471 17.59 -10.52 -36.09
CA THR A 471 18.00 -11.55 -37.06
C THR A 471 18.30 -12.90 -36.43
N ALA A 472 18.56 -12.94 -35.11
CA ALA A 472 18.71 -14.17 -34.36
C ALA A 472 18.36 -13.95 -32.88
N LEU A 473 17.84 -14.99 -32.22
CA LEU A 473 17.55 -15.01 -30.78
C LEU A 473 18.20 -16.23 -30.13
N SER A 474 18.54 -16.06 -28.86
CA SER A 474 18.76 -17.15 -27.90
C SER A 474 17.83 -16.92 -26.70
N PRO A 475 17.85 -17.78 -25.67
CA PRO A 475 17.11 -17.52 -24.44
C PRO A 475 17.44 -16.14 -23.83
N THR A 476 18.68 -15.67 -23.89
CA THR A 476 19.09 -14.42 -23.19
C THR A 476 19.68 -13.37 -24.10
N THR A 477 19.72 -13.56 -25.41
CA THR A 477 20.32 -12.59 -26.34
C THR A 477 19.49 -12.37 -27.58
N ALA A 478 19.60 -11.18 -28.16
CA ALA A 478 19.11 -10.84 -29.49
C ALA A 478 20.24 -10.27 -30.34
N THR A 479 20.35 -10.76 -31.57
CA THR A 479 21.23 -10.20 -32.60
C THR A 479 20.40 -9.28 -33.49
N LEU A 480 20.84 -8.03 -33.61
CA LEU A 480 20.16 -6.97 -34.35
C LEU A 480 20.70 -6.88 -35.78
N ALA A 481 19.86 -6.46 -36.73
CA ALA A 481 20.24 -6.26 -38.12
C ALA A 481 21.29 -5.14 -38.34
N GLY A 482 21.58 -4.36 -37.31
CA GLY A 482 22.64 -3.36 -37.26
C GLY A 482 23.03 -3.04 -35.82
N SER A 483 24.19 -2.41 -35.64
CA SER A 483 24.66 -2.00 -34.31
C SER A 483 23.89 -0.77 -33.82
N PRO A 484 23.38 -0.77 -32.57
CA PRO A 484 22.87 0.43 -31.92
C PRO A 484 23.93 1.53 -31.91
N ASN A 485 23.56 2.73 -32.39
CA ASN A 485 24.42 3.89 -32.21
C ASN A 485 24.59 4.17 -30.71
N VAL A 486 25.75 4.72 -30.32
CA VAL A 486 26.05 5.01 -28.91
C VAL A 486 24.94 5.86 -28.30
N GLY A 487 24.46 5.43 -27.13
CA GLY A 487 23.38 6.10 -26.40
C GLY A 487 21.97 5.73 -26.85
N CYS A 488 21.76 5.03 -27.97
CA CYS A 488 20.40 4.67 -28.40
C CYS A 488 19.76 3.59 -27.50
N PHE A 489 20.57 2.63 -27.08
CA PHE A 489 20.28 1.72 -25.97
C PHE A 489 21.30 1.91 -24.86
N SER A 490 20.84 1.78 -23.63
CA SER A 490 21.66 1.78 -22.42
C SER A 490 21.38 0.52 -21.61
N VAL A 491 22.37 0.04 -20.86
CA VAL A 491 22.16 -1.01 -19.85
C VAL A 491 21.09 -0.54 -18.86
N GLY A 492 20.15 -1.42 -18.52
CA GLY A 492 18.99 -1.12 -17.69
C GLY A 492 17.76 -0.61 -18.46
N ASP A 493 17.87 -0.30 -19.74
CA ASP A 493 16.69 0.07 -20.55
C ASP A 493 15.67 -1.08 -20.59
N SER A 494 14.39 -0.73 -20.45
CA SER A 494 13.28 -1.62 -20.77
C SER A 494 13.08 -1.69 -22.29
N VAL A 495 12.90 -2.89 -22.82
CA VAL A 495 12.72 -3.15 -24.25
C VAL A 495 11.55 -4.10 -24.48
N LEU A 496 10.85 -3.89 -25.59
CA LEU A 496 9.79 -4.74 -26.10
C LEU A 496 10.36 -5.60 -27.22
N LEU A 497 10.32 -6.92 -27.05
CA LEU A 497 10.55 -7.88 -28.11
C LEU A 497 9.19 -8.30 -28.67
N ILE A 498 9.00 -8.24 -29.98
CA ILE A 498 7.71 -8.51 -30.63
C ILE A 498 7.87 -9.13 -32.02
N ASN A 499 7.09 -10.16 -32.36
CA ASN A 499 6.96 -10.67 -33.73
C ASN A 499 5.81 -9.94 -34.45
N LEU A 500 6.14 -9.15 -35.46
CA LEU A 500 5.17 -8.30 -36.18
C LEU A 500 4.53 -9.03 -37.37
N GLN A 501 5.28 -9.81 -38.12
CA GLN A 501 4.82 -10.44 -39.37
C GLN A 501 5.57 -11.75 -39.64
N GLY A 502 4.85 -12.78 -40.04
CA GLY A 502 5.39 -14.07 -40.46
C GLY A 502 5.31 -14.26 -41.97
N THR A 503 5.39 -15.52 -42.40
CA THR A 503 5.23 -15.91 -43.81
C THR A 503 3.88 -16.59 -44.02
N PRO A 504 3.40 -16.75 -45.26
CA PRO A 504 2.10 -17.37 -45.53
C PRO A 504 1.94 -18.81 -45.01
N THR A 505 3.06 -19.49 -44.75
CA THR A 505 3.10 -20.87 -44.23
C THR A 505 3.55 -20.96 -42.78
N SER A 506 3.99 -19.85 -42.17
CA SER A 506 4.59 -19.84 -40.84
C SER A 506 4.30 -18.50 -40.16
N PHE A 507 3.18 -18.45 -39.43
CA PHE A 507 2.73 -17.24 -38.73
C PHE A 507 2.23 -17.50 -37.30
N GLY A 508 2.40 -18.74 -36.79
CA GLY A 508 1.85 -19.14 -35.48
C GLY A 508 2.38 -18.31 -34.29
N ASN A 509 3.63 -17.86 -34.38
CA ASN A 509 4.29 -17.03 -33.37
C ASN A 509 4.09 -15.52 -33.57
N VAL A 510 3.39 -15.10 -34.61
CA VAL A 510 3.16 -13.67 -34.86
C VAL A 510 2.25 -13.10 -33.78
N GLY A 511 2.59 -11.90 -33.33
CA GLY A 511 1.93 -11.21 -32.23
C GLY A 511 2.40 -11.63 -30.84
N ASN A 512 3.31 -12.61 -30.71
CA ASN A 512 4.03 -12.82 -29.46
C ASN A 512 4.86 -11.58 -29.14
N PHE A 513 4.80 -11.17 -27.87
CA PHE A 513 5.58 -10.06 -27.35
C PHE A 513 5.99 -10.26 -25.89
N GLU A 514 7.05 -9.60 -25.46
CA GLU A 514 7.48 -9.57 -24.06
C GLU A 514 8.28 -8.31 -23.73
N LEU A 515 8.24 -7.89 -22.46
CA LEU A 515 9.08 -6.84 -21.93
C LEU A 515 10.31 -7.46 -21.26
N LEU A 516 11.48 -6.97 -21.63
CA LEU A 516 12.77 -7.41 -21.12
C LEU A 516 13.60 -6.20 -20.68
N THR A 517 14.67 -6.44 -19.95
CA THR A 517 15.64 -5.41 -19.53
C THR A 517 17.01 -5.74 -20.10
N LEU A 518 17.71 -4.73 -20.61
CA LEU A 518 19.06 -4.90 -21.17
C LEU A 518 20.11 -5.04 -20.06
N ALA A 519 20.88 -6.13 -20.09
CA ALA A 519 22.02 -6.37 -19.21
C ALA A 519 23.34 -5.87 -19.82
N SER A 520 23.55 -6.06 -21.12
CA SER A 520 24.75 -5.60 -21.82
C SER A 520 24.51 -5.42 -23.32
N ILE A 521 25.37 -4.62 -23.95
CA ILE A 521 25.33 -4.33 -25.39
C ILE A 521 26.75 -4.51 -25.93
N SER A 522 26.93 -5.38 -26.92
CA SER A 522 28.22 -5.64 -27.57
C SER A 522 28.02 -5.73 -29.08
N GLY A 523 28.45 -4.69 -29.79
CA GLY A 523 28.20 -4.57 -31.24
C GLY A 523 26.71 -4.60 -31.55
N SER A 524 26.29 -5.53 -32.41
CA SER A 524 24.88 -5.76 -32.76
C SER A 524 24.16 -6.74 -31.83
N THR A 525 24.82 -7.26 -30.80
CA THR A 525 24.23 -8.21 -29.88
C THR A 525 23.87 -7.53 -28.57
N VAL A 526 22.63 -7.71 -28.15
CA VAL A 526 22.15 -7.28 -26.83
C VAL A 526 21.88 -8.51 -25.96
N THR A 527 22.19 -8.39 -24.67
CA THR A 527 21.93 -9.43 -23.66
C THR A 527 20.85 -8.95 -22.72
N PHE A 528 19.90 -9.82 -22.38
CA PHE A 528 18.82 -9.56 -21.44
C PHE A 528 19.21 -9.98 -20.02
N THR A 529 18.61 -9.35 -19.01
CA THR A 529 18.79 -9.73 -17.60
C THR A 529 18.10 -11.04 -17.25
N ALA A 530 17.08 -11.43 -18.01
CA ALA A 530 16.30 -12.65 -17.83
C ALA A 530 16.10 -13.38 -19.17
N ALA A 531 15.87 -14.69 -19.11
CA ALA A 531 15.59 -15.46 -20.31
C ALA A 531 14.19 -15.14 -20.85
N LYS A 532 14.08 -15.06 -22.17
CA LYS A 532 12.79 -14.95 -22.86
C LYS A 532 11.94 -16.18 -22.61
N THR A 533 10.62 -16.00 -22.57
CA THR A 533 9.66 -17.08 -22.29
C THR A 533 8.84 -17.50 -23.50
N ARG A 534 8.92 -16.75 -24.61
CA ARG A 534 8.16 -17.00 -25.84
C ARG A 534 9.09 -17.32 -27.01
N PHE A 535 8.49 -17.85 -28.08
CA PHE A 535 9.14 -18.17 -29.34
C PHE A 535 8.71 -17.20 -30.43
N TYR A 536 9.64 -16.86 -31.33
CA TYR A 536 9.46 -15.83 -32.35
C TYR A 536 9.79 -16.34 -33.76
N GLY A 537 10.17 -17.61 -33.89
CA GLY A 537 10.59 -18.26 -35.12
C GLY A 537 9.44 -18.80 -35.97
N SER A 538 9.83 -19.54 -37.00
CA SER A 538 8.90 -20.10 -37.98
C SER A 538 8.17 -21.34 -37.47
N GLY A 539 8.80 -22.12 -36.57
CA GLY A 539 8.15 -23.21 -35.86
C GLY A 539 7.62 -22.79 -34.50
N ALA A 540 6.61 -23.49 -33.99
CA ALA A 540 5.89 -23.13 -32.76
C ALA A 540 6.75 -23.09 -31.49
N ALA A 541 7.93 -23.73 -31.50
CA ALA A 541 8.85 -23.81 -30.37
C ALA A 541 10.30 -23.47 -30.76
N ASP A 542 10.49 -22.60 -31.77
CA ASP A 542 11.83 -22.17 -32.21
C ASP A 542 11.92 -20.65 -32.43
N ASP A 543 13.16 -20.18 -32.59
CA ASP A 543 13.49 -18.81 -33.01
C ASP A 543 14.28 -18.81 -34.32
N LEU A 544 13.90 -19.68 -35.26
CA LEU A 544 14.53 -19.82 -36.56
C LEU A 544 13.77 -19.04 -37.65
N GLY A 545 14.49 -18.67 -38.70
CA GLY A 545 13.91 -17.96 -39.86
C GLY A 545 13.60 -16.49 -39.59
N LEU A 546 14.24 -15.88 -38.61
CA LEU A 546 14.18 -14.43 -38.34
C LEU A 546 14.98 -13.65 -39.38
N GLY A 547 14.50 -12.47 -39.75
CA GLY A 547 15.20 -11.64 -40.71
C GLY A 547 14.39 -10.47 -41.26
N VAL A 548 15.00 -9.76 -42.22
CA VAL A 548 14.46 -8.50 -42.77
C VAL A 548 13.83 -8.67 -44.16
N THR A 549 13.87 -9.86 -44.76
CA THR A 549 13.38 -10.14 -46.13
C THR A 549 12.02 -10.80 -46.13
N ALA A 550 11.20 -10.61 -47.18
CA ALA A 550 9.81 -11.08 -47.27
C ALA A 550 9.52 -12.52 -46.79
N GLY A 551 10.50 -13.44 -46.89
CA GLY A 551 10.39 -14.83 -46.46
C GLY A 551 10.83 -15.14 -45.02
N SER A 552 11.04 -14.12 -44.18
CA SER A 552 11.48 -14.28 -42.78
C SER A 552 10.44 -13.76 -41.78
N GLN A 553 10.49 -14.25 -40.54
CA GLN A 553 9.78 -13.65 -39.41
C GLN A 553 10.33 -12.25 -39.12
N ARG A 554 9.44 -11.26 -39.01
CA ARG A 554 9.73 -9.85 -38.72
C ARG A 554 9.66 -9.60 -37.24
N VAL A 555 10.75 -9.90 -36.56
CA VAL A 555 10.88 -9.66 -35.13
C VAL A 555 11.56 -8.31 -34.91
N MET A 556 11.01 -7.54 -33.99
CA MET A 556 11.48 -6.21 -33.64
C MET A 556 11.81 -6.14 -32.16
N LEU A 557 12.95 -5.51 -31.85
CA LEU A 557 13.30 -5.08 -30.50
C LEU A 557 13.18 -3.55 -30.42
N GLN A 558 12.27 -3.05 -29.60
CA GLN A 558 12.01 -1.61 -29.44
C GLN A 558 12.31 -1.17 -28.01
N ARG A 559 12.93 0.00 -27.84
CA ARG A 559 13.06 0.66 -26.53
C ARG A 559 11.68 1.10 -26.03
N VAL A 560 11.39 0.80 -24.76
CA VAL A 560 10.18 1.28 -24.07
C VAL A 560 10.61 2.41 -23.12
N PRO A 561 10.38 3.69 -23.47
CA PRO A 561 10.71 4.79 -22.58
C PRO A 561 9.87 4.68 -21.29
N THR A 562 10.53 4.97 -20.17
CA THR A 562 9.89 5.05 -18.85
C THR A 562 9.94 6.50 -18.38
N TYR A 563 8.78 7.10 -18.10
CA TYR A 563 8.68 8.45 -17.52
C TYR A 563 8.11 8.40 -16.10
N PRO A 564 8.48 9.32 -15.18
CA PRO A 564 7.86 9.40 -13.88
C PRO A 564 6.35 9.66 -13.98
N SER A 565 5.95 10.64 -14.79
CA SER A 565 4.59 10.90 -15.25
C SER A 565 4.65 11.53 -16.63
N LEU A 566 3.55 11.47 -17.38
CA LEU A 566 3.48 11.94 -18.75
C LEU A 566 2.28 12.88 -18.93
N THR A 567 2.51 14.09 -19.41
CA THR A 567 1.45 15.05 -19.72
C THR A 567 1.46 15.37 -21.21
N ILE A 568 0.31 15.19 -21.88
CA ILE A 568 0.13 15.54 -23.29
C ILE A 568 -0.78 16.77 -23.37
N ALA A 569 -0.22 17.90 -23.80
CA ALA A 569 -0.96 19.16 -23.87
C ALA A 569 -2.14 19.07 -24.86
N ALA A 570 -3.14 19.94 -24.67
CA ALA A 570 -4.30 20.01 -25.56
C ALA A 570 -3.85 20.17 -27.03
N GLY A 571 -4.38 19.31 -27.91
CA GLY A 571 -4.05 19.33 -29.35
C GLY A 571 -2.71 18.70 -29.73
N ALA A 572 -1.84 18.36 -28.77
CA ALA A 572 -0.61 17.62 -29.04
C ALA A 572 -0.91 16.11 -29.19
N GLN A 573 -0.20 15.47 -30.12
CA GLN A 573 -0.32 14.04 -30.38
C GLN A 573 1.02 13.33 -30.23
N LEU A 574 1.05 12.25 -29.46
CA LEU A 574 2.19 11.34 -29.44
C LEU A 574 1.99 10.22 -30.45
N THR A 575 2.97 10.01 -31.32
CA THR A 575 2.94 8.98 -32.34
C THR A 575 4.24 8.17 -32.33
N ALA A 576 4.25 7.04 -33.02
CA ALA A 576 5.47 6.29 -33.34
C ALA A 576 5.62 6.15 -34.86
N ARG A 577 6.72 5.57 -35.31
CA ARG A 577 6.95 5.29 -36.72
C ARG A 577 5.92 4.28 -37.23
N SER A 578 5.26 4.56 -38.35
CA SER A 578 4.39 3.60 -39.04
C SER A 578 5.18 2.42 -39.59
N TRP A 579 4.51 1.29 -39.79
CA TRP A 579 5.10 0.12 -40.41
C TRP A 579 5.68 0.43 -41.80
N ASN A 580 6.91 -0.02 -42.05
CA ASN A 580 7.63 0.24 -43.30
C ASN A 580 7.91 -1.04 -44.13
N GLY A 581 7.35 -2.18 -43.75
CA GLY A 581 7.63 -3.50 -44.35
C GLY A 581 8.68 -4.33 -43.62
N VAL A 582 9.39 -3.73 -42.66
CA VAL A 582 10.42 -4.42 -41.86
C VAL A 582 10.21 -4.18 -40.36
N LEU A 583 9.90 -2.94 -39.96
CA LEU A 583 9.72 -2.54 -38.57
C LEU A 583 8.69 -1.41 -38.45
N GLY A 584 8.35 -1.05 -37.22
CA GLY A 584 7.44 0.05 -36.91
C GLY A 584 6.00 -0.42 -36.68
N GLY A 585 5.10 0.55 -36.56
CA GLY A 585 3.70 0.34 -36.22
C GLY A 585 3.42 0.12 -34.75
N VAL A 586 4.42 0.27 -33.86
CA VAL A 586 4.27 0.04 -32.41
C VAL A 586 4.64 1.28 -31.62
N PHE A 587 3.74 1.67 -30.72
CA PHE A 587 3.92 2.66 -29.67
C PHE A 587 3.88 1.93 -28.32
N ALA A 588 4.96 1.95 -27.56
CA ALA A 588 5.02 1.31 -26.25
C ALA A 588 5.65 2.25 -25.23
N VAL A 589 4.91 2.60 -24.17
CA VAL A 589 5.39 3.50 -23.12
C VAL A 589 5.14 2.91 -21.74
N ARG A 590 6.04 3.22 -20.80
CA ARG A 590 5.86 2.94 -19.39
C ARG A 590 5.85 4.24 -18.59
N THR A 591 5.02 4.32 -17.56
CA THR A 591 5.12 5.35 -16.53
C THR A 591 5.01 4.75 -15.14
N THR A 592 5.68 5.37 -14.15
CA THR A 592 5.50 5.03 -12.72
C THR A 592 4.39 5.86 -12.07
N GLY A 593 3.82 6.81 -12.80
CA GLY A 593 2.72 7.68 -12.39
C GLY A 593 1.72 7.82 -13.52
N ALA A 594 0.99 8.93 -13.54
CA ALA A 594 -0.14 9.11 -14.43
C ALA A 594 0.26 9.56 -15.86
N ILE A 595 -0.51 9.11 -16.85
CA ILE A 595 -0.57 9.72 -18.18
C ILE A 595 -1.80 10.62 -18.24
N THR A 596 -1.62 11.93 -18.35
CA THR A 596 -2.70 12.93 -18.24
C THR A 596 -2.64 13.99 -19.34
N GLY A 597 -3.64 14.86 -19.36
CA GLY A 597 -3.74 15.99 -20.28
C GLY A 597 -4.87 15.83 -21.30
N ALA A 598 -5.05 16.86 -22.13
CA ALA A 598 -6.12 16.92 -23.13
C ALA A 598 -5.64 16.56 -24.54
N GLY A 599 -4.40 16.08 -24.69
CA GLY A 599 -3.86 15.55 -25.93
C GLY A 599 -4.18 14.07 -26.15
N SER A 600 -3.50 13.46 -27.12
CA SER A 600 -3.77 12.07 -27.50
C SER A 600 -2.52 11.26 -27.88
N ILE A 601 -2.66 9.93 -27.80
CA ILE A 601 -1.72 8.96 -28.37
C ILE A 601 -2.36 8.38 -29.63
N VAL A 602 -1.70 8.52 -30.78
CA VAL A 602 -2.30 8.25 -32.10
C VAL A 602 -1.42 7.33 -32.94
N MET A 603 -1.98 6.17 -33.28
CA MET A 603 -1.42 5.15 -34.15
C MET A 603 -2.41 4.76 -35.27
N ASN A 604 -3.19 5.73 -35.74
CA ASN A 604 -4.15 5.52 -36.84
C ASN A 604 -3.39 5.32 -38.16
N GLY A 605 -3.76 4.28 -38.94
CA GLY A 605 -3.09 3.98 -40.21
C GLY A 605 -1.60 3.64 -40.10
N ALA A 606 -1.12 3.30 -38.90
CA ALA A 606 0.29 3.03 -38.63
C ALA A 606 0.68 1.54 -38.74
N GLY A 607 -0.29 0.66 -38.97
CA GLY A 607 -0.14 -0.78 -39.16
C GLY A 607 0.20 -1.17 -40.60
N PHE A 608 -0.16 -2.39 -41.00
CA PHE A 608 0.21 -2.94 -42.30
C PHE A 608 -0.27 -2.08 -43.47
N ARG A 609 0.54 -2.01 -44.53
CA ARG A 609 0.23 -1.18 -45.69
C ARG A 609 -0.96 -1.72 -46.47
N GLY A 610 -1.82 -0.83 -46.94
CA GLY A 610 -2.85 -1.20 -47.91
C GLY A 610 -2.27 -1.58 -49.26
N GLY A 611 -3.09 -2.24 -50.08
CA GLY A 611 -2.74 -2.62 -51.44
C GLY A 611 -2.38 -1.41 -52.28
N ALA A 612 -1.28 -1.52 -53.04
CA ALA A 612 -0.87 -0.47 -53.95
C ALA A 612 -1.84 -0.37 -55.15
N SER A 613 -2.07 0.86 -55.60
CA SER A 613 -2.81 1.14 -56.83
C SER A 613 -2.10 0.51 -58.04
N THR A 614 -2.85 -0.08 -58.97
CA THR A 614 -2.31 -0.62 -60.22
C THR A 614 -2.23 0.47 -61.27
N THR A 615 -1.06 0.66 -61.87
CA THR A 615 -0.80 1.71 -62.89
C THR A 615 -0.88 1.19 -64.34
N VAL A 616 -1.17 -0.09 -64.52
CA VAL A 616 -1.14 -0.79 -65.81
C VAL A 616 -2.54 -1.29 -66.13
N GLY A 617 -2.97 -1.05 -67.38
CA GLY A 617 -4.29 -1.45 -67.86
C GLY A 617 -4.60 -2.93 -67.67
N SER A 618 -5.86 -3.19 -67.32
CA SER A 618 -6.47 -4.51 -67.12
C SER A 618 -6.04 -5.35 -65.91
N GLN A 619 -5.27 -4.80 -64.97
CA GLN A 619 -4.79 -5.56 -63.80
C GLN A 619 -5.75 -5.49 -62.60
N SER A 620 -5.93 -6.64 -61.95
CA SER A 620 -6.53 -6.73 -60.62
C SER A 620 -5.71 -5.96 -59.60
N GLY A 621 -6.39 -5.24 -58.71
CA GLY A 621 -5.81 -4.55 -57.57
C GLY A 621 -4.98 -5.49 -56.70
N VAL A 622 -3.97 -4.91 -56.04
CA VAL A 622 -3.13 -5.63 -55.08
C VAL A 622 -3.88 -5.73 -53.75
N HIS A 623 -3.88 -6.90 -53.09
CA HIS A 623 -4.39 -6.97 -51.72
C HIS A 623 -3.45 -6.26 -50.72
N GLY A 624 -3.92 -5.98 -49.51
CA GLY A 624 -3.07 -5.36 -48.47
C GLY A 624 -2.02 -6.30 -47.86
N GLU A 625 -1.13 -5.74 -47.04
CA GLU A 625 -0.25 -6.51 -46.16
C GLU A 625 -1.03 -7.05 -44.95
N SER A 626 -0.57 -8.18 -44.40
CA SER A 626 -1.12 -8.78 -43.18
C SER A 626 -0.03 -9.39 -42.31
N TYR A 627 -0.44 -9.93 -41.17
CA TYR A 627 0.44 -10.66 -40.25
C TYR A 627 1.08 -11.90 -40.88
N ALA A 628 0.54 -12.42 -41.99
CA ALA A 628 1.04 -13.60 -42.68
C ALA A 628 1.88 -13.26 -43.93
N GLY A 629 2.28 -12.00 -44.12
CA GLY A 629 3.31 -11.63 -45.10
C GLY A 629 2.89 -10.54 -46.08
N LEU A 630 3.72 -10.39 -47.11
CA LEU A 630 3.60 -9.35 -48.14
C LEU A 630 2.48 -9.65 -49.16
N PRO A 631 2.03 -8.62 -49.88
CA PRO A 631 1.06 -8.81 -50.93
C PRO A 631 1.62 -9.66 -52.09
N VAL A 632 0.75 -10.50 -52.64
CA VAL A 632 0.94 -11.19 -53.92
C VAL A 632 -0.17 -10.73 -54.86
N ASN A 633 0.14 -10.40 -56.12
CA ASN A 633 -0.79 -9.76 -57.08
C ASN A 633 -2.01 -10.64 -57.42
N TYR A 634 -3.02 -10.70 -56.54
CA TYR A 634 -4.20 -11.55 -56.70
C TYR A 634 -5.45 -10.92 -56.08
N ALA A 635 -6.61 -11.22 -56.69
CA ALA A 635 -7.94 -10.87 -56.21
C ALA A 635 -8.39 -11.64 -54.95
N THR A 636 -7.56 -12.54 -54.43
CA THR A 636 -7.84 -13.31 -53.20
C THR A 636 -7.25 -12.62 -51.96
N PRO A 637 -7.95 -12.63 -50.81
CA PRO A 637 -7.46 -12.03 -49.58
C PRO A 637 -6.30 -12.81 -48.96
N ASN A 638 -5.27 -12.11 -48.48
CA ASN A 638 -4.08 -12.69 -47.86
C ASN A 638 -4.20 -12.71 -46.32
N PHE A 639 -4.82 -13.78 -45.78
CA PHE A 639 -4.90 -14.04 -44.34
C PHE A 639 -5.14 -12.77 -43.51
N GLY A 640 -6.18 -12.01 -43.85
CA GLY A 640 -6.61 -10.80 -43.14
C GLY A 640 -6.40 -9.49 -43.86
N ALA A 641 -5.56 -9.46 -44.89
CA ALA A 641 -5.57 -8.36 -45.83
C ALA A 641 -6.90 -8.28 -46.59
N GLY A 642 -7.30 -7.06 -46.93
CA GLY A 642 -8.40 -6.83 -47.88
C GLY A 642 -8.01 -7.32 -49.27
N SER A 643 -8.92 -8.03 -49.93
CA SER A 643 -8.71 -8.56 -51.28
C SER A 643 -8.58 -7.46 -52.32
N GLY A 644 -7.76 -7.68 -53.35
CA GLY A 644 -7.72 -6.82 -54.51
C GLY A 644 -9.05 -6.84 -55.28
N GLY A 645 -9.47 -5.69 -55.80
CA GLY A 645 -10.56 -5.61 -56.76
C GLY A 645 -10.12 -6.22 -58.09
N CYS A 646 -10.96 -7.03 -58.73
CA CYS A 646 -10.63 -7.54 -60.05
C CYS A 646 -10.61 -6.41 -61.10
N GLY A 647 -9.67 -6.48 -62.05
CA GLY A 647 -9.59 -5.54 -63.16
C GLY A 647 -10.53 -5.93 -64.30
N GLU A 648 -10.57 -5.12 -65.35
CA GLU A 648 -11.48 -5.35 -66.50
C GLU A 648 -11.32 -6.74 -67.13
N SER A 649 -10.12 -7.34 -67.09
CA SER A 649 -9.82 -8.61 -67.74
C SER A 649 -10.62 -9.78 -67.16
N CYS A 650 -11.17 -9.61 -65.96
CA CYS A 650 -11.99 -10.60 -65.28
C CYS A 650 -13.49 -10.46 -65.57
N SER A 651 -13.99 -9.26 -65.94
CA SER A 651 -15.45 -9.01 -65.96
C SER A 651 -15.93 -7.76 -66.72
N GLY A 652 -15.04 -7.06 -67.44
CA GLY A 652 -15.34 -5.87 -68.24
C GLY A 652 -15.27 -4.53 -67.53
N TYR A 653 -15.10 -4.50 -66.19
CA TYR A 653 -14.98 -3.29 -65.36
C TYR A 653 -13.99 -3.49 -64.19
N GLY A 654 -13.48 -2.40 -63.61
CA GLY A 654 -12.71 -2.42 -62.37
C GLY A 654 -13.59 -2.54 -61.13
N HIS A 655 -13.25 -3.45 -60.20
CA HIS A 655 -14.03 -3.68 -58.98
C HIS A 655 -13.40 -3.06 -57.75
N ALA A 656 -14.25 -2.76 -56.76
CA ALA A 656 -13.79 -2.22 -55.49
C ALA A 656 -12.92 -3.23 -54.69
N GLY A 657 -11.93 -2.70 -53.98
CA GLY A 657 -11.11 -3.47 -53.05
C GLY A 657 -11.91 -3.93 -51.83
N GLY A 658 -11.53 -5.09 -51.29
CA GLY A 658 -12.07 -5.62 -50.05
C GLY A 658 -11.52 -4.89 -48.82
N GLY A 659 -12.33 -4.79 -47.77
CA GLY A 659 -11.92 -4.28 -46.47
C GLY A 659 -11.03 -5.29 -45.74
N ALA A 660 -10.05 -4.78 -44.97
CA ALA A 660 -9.15 -5.65 -44.21
C ALA A 660 -9.82 -6.21 -42.94
N GLY A 661 -9.38 -7.39 -42.51
CA GLY A 661 -9.65 -7.98 -41.20
C GLY A 661 -8.49 -7.76 -40.22
N TYR A 662 -8.73 -7.96 -38.94
CA TYR A 662 -7.68 -8.04 -37.92
C TYR A 662 -7.32 -9.51 -37.71
N ALA A 663 -6.12 -9.92 -38.13
CA ALA A 663 -5.51 -11.23 -37.87
C ALA A 663 -6.19 -12.54 -38.38
N LEU A 664 -7.33 -12.54 -39.08
CA LEU A 664 -7.76 -13.62 -40.01
C LEU A 664 -8.42 -13.01 -41.27
N ALA A 665 -8.67 -13.85 -42.28
CA ALA A 665 -9.08 -13.50 -43.66
C ALA A 665 -10.03 -12.30 -43.82
N GLY A 666 -9.61 -11.30 -44.60
CA GLY A 666 -10.46 -10.21 -45.08
C GLY A 666 -11.56 -10.74 -46.01
N GLY A 667 -12.65 -9.98 -46.19
CA GLY A 667 -13.71 -10.39 -47.09
C GLY A 667 -13.26 -10.43 -48.56
N ASN A 668 -13.81 -11.38 -49.31
CA ASN A 668 -13.66 -11.44 -50.76
C ASN A 668 -14.38 -10.24 -51.40
N SER A 669 -13.76 -9.61 -52.41
CA SER A 669 -14.43 -8.64 -53.27
C SER A 669 -15.58 -9.34 -54.01
N SER A 670 -16.79 -8.79 -53.93
CA SER A 670 -17.93 -9.37 -54.65
C SER A 670 -17.91 -8.88 -56.11
N HIS A 671 -18.12 -9.81 -57.05
CA HIS A 671 -18.35 -9.48 -58.46
C HIS A 671 -19.74 -8.82 -58.61
N TYR A 672 -19.83 -7.83 -59.50
CA TYR A 672 -21.01 -7.04 -59.88
C TYR A 672 -22.40 -7.73 -59.68
N PRO A 673 -23.46 -7.02 -59.21
CA PRO A 673 -23.50 -5.63 -58.77
C PRO A 673 -23.45 -5.51 -57.23
N SER A 674 -22.64 -4.57 -56.76
CA SER A 674 -22.79 -3.88 -55.47
C SER A 674 -22.74 -4.70 -54.17
N ALA A 675 -21.51 -4.94 -53.68
CA ALA A 675 -21.11 -4.67 -52.30
C ALA A 675 -19.58 -4.80 -52.19
N GLY A 676 -18.86 -3.72 -51.91
CA GLY A 676 -17.42 -3.80 -51.60
C GLY A 676 -17.19 -4.92 -50.58
N GLY A 677 -16.22 -5.79 -50.85
CA GLY A 677 -15.98 -6.99 -50.04
C GLY A 677 -15.94 -6.64 -48.57
N GLY A 678 -16.90 -7.13 -47.77
CA GLY A 678 -17.06 -6.73 -46.38
C GLY A 678 -15.76 -6.86 -45.60
N GLY A 679 -15.52 -5.99 -44.62
CA GLY A 679 -14.37 -6.15 -43.73
C GLY A 679 -14.33 -7.57 -43.18
N GLY A 680 -13.14 -8.17 -43.12
CA GLY A 680 -12.98 -9.45 -42.43
C GLY A 680 -13.50 -9.36 -41.00
N SER A 681 -13.90 -10.47 -40.37
CA SER A 681 -14.40 -10.36 -39.00
C SER A 681 -13.27 -9.90 -38.05
N ALA A 682 -13.62 -9.16 -37.00
CA ALA A 682 -12.65 -8.74 -35.99
C ALA A 682 -12.40 -9.90 -35.01
N TYR A 683 -11.21 -10.51 -35.03
CA TYR A 683 -10.87 -11.63 -34.14
C TYR A 683 -9.39 -11.71 -33.78
N GLY A 684 -9.16 -12.22 -32.58
CA GLY A 684 -7.94 -12.13 -31.80
C GLY A 684 -8.34 -12.32 -30.35
N ASP A 685 -7.40 -12.71 -29.51
CA ASP A 685 -7.69 -12.93 -28.10
C ASP A 685 -8.16 -11.64 -27.41
N ALA A 686 -9.27 -11.73 -26.67
CA ALA A 686 -9.90 -10.57 -26.04
C ALA A 686 -8.99 -9.94 -24.97
N LEU A 687 -8.08 -10.73 -24.40
CA LEU A 687 -7.14 -10.31 -23.37
C LEU A 687 -5.83 -9.76 -23.97
N LEU A 688 -5.70 -9.72 -25.30
CA LEU A 688 -4.47 -9.31 -25.99
C LEU A 688 -3.21 -10.04 -25.49
N SER A 689 -3.32 -11.35 -25.22
CA SER A 689 -2.16 -12.22 -24.95
C SER A 689 -1.14 -12.22 -26.11
N ARG A 690 -1.64 -11.96 -27.32
CA ARG A 690 -0.91 -11.59 -28.54
C ARG A 690 -1.48 -10.28 -29.11
N VAL A 691 -0.62 -9.47 -29.71
CA VAL A 691 -0.97 -8.16 -30.29
C VAL A 691 -0.59 -8.12 -31.77
N PHE A 692 -1.42 -7.50 -32.61
CA PHE A 692 -1.23 -7.46 -34.06
C PHE A 692 -1.36 -6.04 -34.58
N LEU A 693 -0.59 -5.74 -35.62
CA LEU A 693 -0.90 -4.59 -36.46
C LEU A 693 -2.21 -4.88 -37.20
N GLY A 694 -3.03 -3.85 -37.40
CA GLY A 694 -4.17 -3.93 -38.32
C GLY A 694 -3.66 -4.25 -39.72
N SER A 695 -4.40 -5.06 -40.46
CA SER A 695 -4.11 -5.42 -41.85
C SER A 695 -4.48 -4.28 -42.79
N GLY A 696 -3.81 -4.24 -43.94
CA GLY A 696 -4.12 -3.29 -45.01
C GLY A 696 -5.35 -3.69 -45.82
N GLY A 697 -6.14 -2.71 -46.25
CA GLY A 697 -7.22 -2.91 -47.22
C GLY A 697 -6.68 -3.22 -48.61
N GLY A 698 -7.50 -3.81 -49.49
CA GLY A 698 -7.09 -4.10 -50.86
C GLY A 698 -7.26 -2.90 -51.79
N ALA A 699 -6.44 -2.80 -52.83
CA ALA A 699 -6.63 -1.82 -53.89
C ALA A 699 -7.81 -2.21 -54.80
N GLY A 700 -8.45 -1.23 -55.42
CA GLY A 700 -9.42 -1.48 -56.47
C GLY A 700 -8.76 -1.90 -57.79
N GLY A 701 -9.54 -2.54 -58.66
CA GLY A 701 -9.09 -2.95 -59.99
C GLY A 701 -9.05 -1.76 -60.97
N ALA A 702 -8.15 -1.84 -61.96
CA ALA A 702 -8.03 -0.84 -63.03
C ALA A 702 -8.96 -1.15 -64.21
N ASP A 703 -9.40 -0.09 -64.88
CA ASP A 703 -10.15 -0.10 -66.14
C ASP A 703 -9.21 0.21 -67.31
N ASN A 704 -9.33 -0.49 -68.45
CA ASN A 704 -8.47 -0.32 -69.64
C ASN A 704 -9.27 -0.12 -70.93
N VAL A 705 -10.28 0.75 -70.86
CA VAL A 705 -10.72 1.44 -72.08
C VAL A 705 -9.52 2.23 -72.64
N LEU A 706 -9.12 1.89 -73.88
CA LEU A 706 -7.90 2.27 -74.63
C LEU A 706 -7.51 3.76 -74.71
N TYR A 707 -8.20 4.67 -73.99
CA TYR A 707 -7.97 6.11 -74.03
C TYR A 707 -8.05 6.86 -72.67
N ASP A 708 -8.36 6.21 -71.54
CA ASP A 708 -8.47 6.91 -70.22
C ASP A 708 -7.72 6.21 -69.05
N ASN A 709 -7.52 4.89 -69.10
CA ASN A 709 -6.75 4.05 -68.15
C ASN A 709 -6.56 4.58 -66.70
N PRO A 710 -7.64 4.89 -65.95
CA PRO A 710 -7.54 5.37 -64.58
C PRO A 710 -7.11 4.23 -63.64
N SER A 711 -6.16 4.53 -62.76
CA SER A 711 -5.64 3.59 -61.77
C SER A 711 -6.65 3.37 -60.63
N GLY A 712 -6.91 2.12 -60.25
CA GLY A 712 -7.79 1.83 -59.11
C GLY A 712 -7.30 2.42 -57.79
N GLY A 713 -8.21 2.76 -56.88
CA GLY A 713 -7.89 3.37 -55.60
C GLY A 713 -7.01 2.46 -54.72
N ALA A 714 -6.00 3.04 -54.07
CA ALA A 714 -5.15 2.31 -53.12
C ALA A 714 -5.92 1.89 -51.85
N GLY A 715 -5.57 0.74 -51.30
CA GLY A 715 -6.12 0.28 -50.02
C GLY A 715 -5.65 1.13 -48.84
N GLY A 716 -6.48 1.24 -47.81
CA GLY A 716 -6.14 1.94 -46.57
C GLY A 716 -5.16 1.14 -45.71
N PRO A 717 -4.18 1.77 -45.06
CA PRO A 717 -3.29 1.08 -44.11
C PRO A 717 -4.04 0.68 -42.84
N GLY A 718 -3.62 -0.40 -42.17
CA GLY A 718 -4.20 -0.81 -40.89
C GLY A 718 -3.77 0.08 -39.72
N GLY A 719 -4.40 -0.07 -38.56
CA GLY A 719 -4.03 0.60 -37.31
C GLY A 719 -2.79 -0.01 -36.65
N GLY A 720 -2.04 0.78 -35.88
CA GLY A 720 -0.85 0.30 -35.17
C GLY A 720 -1.14 -0.45 -33.87
N ILE A 721 -0.09 -0.78 -33.13
CA ILE A 721 -0.15 -1.32 -31.77
C ILE A 721 0.17 -0.19 -30.78
N VAL A 722 -0.62 -0.08 -29.71
CA VAL A 722 -0.37 0.80 -28.57
C VAL A 722 -0.32 -0.04 -27.30
N LEU A 723 0.83 -0.03 -26.62
CA LEU A 723 1.04 -0.68 -25.32
C LEU A 723 1.32 0.40 -24.27
N ILE A 724 0.46 0.49 -23.26
CA ILE A 724 0.61 1.46 -22.17
C ILE A 724 0.68 0.70 -20.85
N PHE A 725 1.80 0.89 -20.14
CA PHE A 725 2.04 0.35 -18.81
C PHE A 725 2.17 1.52 -17.84
N ALA A 726 1.07 1.91 -17.21
CA ALA A 726 0.99 3.14 -16.41
C ALA A 726 0.07 2.93 -15.23
N ASP A 727 0.33 3.58 -14.10
CA ASP A 727 -0.57 3.51 -12.93
C ASP A 727 -1.96 4.04 -13.28
N SER A 728 -2.03 5.18 -13.96
CA SER A 728 -3.28 5.68 -14.50
C SER A 728 -3.12 6.32 -15.88
N THR A 729 -4.20 6.28 -16.67
CA THR A 729 -4.23 6.90 -17.99
C THR A 729 -5.53 7.68 -18.14
N ASN A 730 -5.46 8.94 -18.56
CA ASN A 730 -6.63 9.77 -18.83
C ASN A 730 -6.37 10.67 -20.04
N VAL A 731 -6.05 10.05 -21.17
CA VAL A 731 -5.84 10.70 -22.46
C VAL A 731 -6.55 9.90 -23.55
N ALA A 732 -6.86 10.54 -24.68
CA ALA A 732 -7.43 9.81 -25.81
C ALA A 732 -6.37 8.93 -26.47
N VAL A 733 -6.71 7.68 -26.79
CA VAL A 733 -5.82 6.72 -27.45
C VAL A 733 -6.51 6.15 -28.68
N SER A 734 -5.88 6.17 -29.85
CA SER A 734 -6.48 5.61 -31.06
C SER A 734 -5.50 4.83 -31.92
N ALA A 735 -5.95 3.68 -32.42
CA ALA A 735 -5.22 2.84 -33.37
C ALA A 735 -6.17 2.36 -34.49
N ASN A 736 -6.85 3.32 -35.12
CA ASN A 736 -7.84 3.06 -36.15
C ASN A 736 -7.20 2.70 -37.49
N GLY A 737 -7.91 1.93 -38.31
CA GLY A 737 -7.54 1.71 -39.71
C GLY A 737 -7.69 2.99 -40.53
N GLY A 738 -6.82 3.14 -41.53
CA GLY A 738 -6.88 4.20 -42.53
C GLY A 738 -7.96 3.92 -43.58
N ALA A 739 -8.56 4.99 -44.10
CA ALA A 739 -9.53 4.88 -45.17
C ALA A 739 -8.87 4.43 -46.48
N GLY A 740 -9.59 3.65 -47.28
CA GLY A 740 -9.20 3.36 -48.65
C GLY A 740 -9.38 4.59 -49.54
N ALA A 741 -8.53 4.73 -50.55
CA ALA A 741 -8.64 5.82 -51.50
C ALA A 741 -9.91 5.64 -52.34
N GLY A 742 -10.67 6.72 -52.51
CA GLY A 742 -11.76 6.76 -53.48
C GLY A 742 -11.23 6.74 -54.91
N ASP A 743 -12.15 6.56 -55.84
CA ASP A 743 -11.91 6.82 -57.26
C ASP A 743 -11.64 8.33 -57.45
N ALA A 744 -10.60 8.70 -58.21
CA ALA A 744 -10.05 10.05 -58.21
C ALA A 744 -11.03 11.07 -58.84
N SER A 745 -11.71 11.86 -58.01
CA SER A 745 -12.75 12.81 -58.44
C SER A 745 -12.28 14.07 -59.22
N SER A 746 -11.02 14.16 -59.67
CA SER A 746 -10.48 15.40 -60.26
C SER A 746 -10.19 15.30 -61.76
N GLY A 747 -11.25 15.37 -62.57
CA GLY A 747 -11.22 15.83 -63.95
C GLY A 747 -10.69 14.85 -65.00
N CYS A 748 -11.46 14.67 -66.08
CA CYS A 748 -11.08 13.89 -67.26
C CYS A 748 -9.68 14.31 -67.76
N PHE A 749 -8.65 13.50 -67.52
CA PHE A 749 -7.32 13.78 -68.03
C PHE A 749 -7.18 13.19 -69.43
N GLY A 750 -7.55 13.99 -70.44
CA GLY A 750 -7.11 13.79 -71.82
C GLY A 750 -8.25 13.60 -72.83
N SER A 751 -8.61 14.68 -73.53
CA SER A 751 -9.38 14.71 -74.81
C SER A 751 -10.73 13.97 -74.94
N SER A 752 -11.16 13.14 -73.99
CA SER A 752 -12.49 12.53 -74.02
C SER A 752 -13.54 13.58 -73.65
N THR A 753 -14.32 14.02 -74.63
CA THR A 753 -15.40 15.00 -74.47
C THR A 753 -16.79 14.35 -74.53
N THR A 754 -16.89 13.01 -74.45
CA THR A 754 -18.17 12.33 -74.76
C THR A 754 -18.57 11.25 -73.74
N SER A 755 -17.71 10.85 -72.80
CA SER A 755 -18.08 9.82 -71.83
C SER A 755 -17.12 9.78 -70.62
N CYS A 756 -17.57 10.25 -69.45
CA CYS A 756 -16.83 10.18 -68.18
C CYS A 756 -17.11 8.87 -67.42
N TRP A 757 -17.05 7.74 -68.11
CA TRP A 757 -17.27 6.45 -67.47
C TRP A 757 -15.92 5.92 -66.98
N ASP A 758 -15.49 6.45 -65.84
CA ASP A 758 -14.42 5.84 -65.06
C ASP A 758 -15.04 4.64 -64.32
N TYR A 759 -14.65 3.43 -64.71
CA TYR A 759 -15.05 2.20 -64.04
C TYR A 759 -13.94 1.62 -63.17
N SER A 760 -12.96 2.41 -62.74
CA SER A 760 -11.97 1.95 -61.79
C SER A 760 -12.61 1.70 -60.42
N GLY A 761 -12.03 0.75 -59.67
CA GLY A 761 -12.52 0.41 -58.34
C GLY A 761 -11.92 1.32 -57.27
N PRO A 762 -12.70 1.77 -56.25
CA PRO A 762 -12.12 2.36 -55.05
C PRO A 762 -11.38 1.31 -54.20
N GLY A 763 -10.43 1.75 -53.38
CA GLY A 763 -9.68 0.89 -52.45
C GLY A 763 -10.43 0.62 -51.14
N GLY A 764 -10.26 -0.56 -50.56
CA GLY A 764 -10.85 -0.94 -49.28
C GLY A 764 -10.15 -0.32 -48.07
N GLY A 765 -10.87 -0.17 -46.95
CA GLY A 765 -10.33 0.36 -45.70
C GLY A 765 -9.45 -0.65 -44.95
N GLY A 766 -8.43 -0.15 -44.24
CA GLY A 766 -7.60 -0.95 -43.34
C GLY A 766 -8.32 -1.29 -42.03
N SER A 767 -7.91 -2.34 -41.34
CA SER A 767 -8.51 -2.71 -40.04
C SER A 767 -7.88 -1.93 -38.88
N GLY A 768 -8.61 -1.81 -37.76
CA GLY A 768 -8.03 -1.28 -36.51
C GLY A 768 -6.93 -2.19 -35.97
N GLY A 769 -6.03 -1.64 -35.15
CA GLY A 769 -4.90 -2.37 -34.56
C GLY A 769 -5.14 -2.85 -33.12
N SER A 770 -4.08 -2.94 -32.31
CA SER A 770 -4.18 -3.33 -30.89
C SER A 770 -4.01 -2.13 -29.96
N ILE A 771 -4.83 -2.05 -28.91
CA ILE A 771 -4.58 -1.17 -27.76
C ILE A 771 -4.61 -2.04 -26.49
N LEU A 772 -3.47 -2.17 -25.83
CA LEU A 772 -3.34 -2.76 -24.49
C LEU A 772 -3.02 -1.64 -23.50
N ARG A 773 -3.91 -1.43 -22.53
CA ARG A 773 -3.68 -0.54 -21.39
C ARG A 773 -3.66 -1.38 -20.12
N ARG A 774 -2.62 -1.23 -19.31
CA ARG A 774 -2.50 -1.86 -18.00
C ARG A 774 -2.27 -0.78 -16.95
N GLY A 775 -3.17 -0.66 -15.98
CA GLY A 775 -3.12 0.34 -14.92
C GLY A 775 -4.25 0.22 -13.92
N THR A 776 -4.13 0.88 -12.77
CA THR A 776 -5.17 0.87 -11.73
C THR A 776 -6.37 1.75 -12.10
N VAL A 777 -6.15 2.82 -12.87
CA VAL A 777 -7.22 3.73 -13.30
C VAL A 777 -7.12 4.04 -14.79
N LEU A 778 -8.08 3.56 -15.58
CA LEU A 778 -8.11 3.71 -17.04
C LEU A 778 -9.27 4.62 -17.46
N GLY A 779 -8.99 5.92 -17.53
CA GLY A 779 -9.85 6.95 -18.14
C GLY A 779 -9.51 7.21 -19.61
N GLY A 780 -10.09 8.28 -20.15
CA GLY A 780 -9.94 8.68 -21.56
C GLY A 780 -10.60 7.72 -22.57
N SER A 781 -10.90 8.22 -23.76
CA SER A 781 -11.48 7.41 -24.83
C SER A 781 -10.42 6.54 -25.51
N ALA A 782 -10.74 5.28 -25.81
CA ALA A 782 -9.91 4.42 -26.66
C ALA A 782 -10.67 3.98 -27.92
N SER A 783 -9.99 3.95 -29.07
CA SER A 783 -10.61 3.65 -30.37
C SER A 783 -9.73 2.72 -31.22
N VAL A 784 -10.32 1.64 -31.73
CA VAL A 784 -9.70 0.67 -32.66
C VAL A 784 -10.63 0.39 -33.83
N LEU A 785 -11.25 1.41 -34.40
CA LEU A 785 -12.19 1.29 -35.51
C LEU A 785 -11.48 0.91 -36.82
N GLY A 786 -12.18 0.21 -37.70
CA GLY A 786 -11.72 0.02 -39.06
C GLY A 786 -11.86 1.30 -39.89
N GLY A 787 -11.02 1.43 -40.92
CA GLY A 787 -11.10 2.52 -41.87
C GLY A 787 -12.29 2.37 -42.81
N ALA A 788 -12.86 3.49 -43.25
CA ALA A 788 -13.89 3.48 -44.28
C ALA A 788 -13.33 2.97 -45.61
N GLY A 789 -14.15 2.27 -46.40
CA GLY A 789 -13.81 2.00 -47.79
C GLY A 789 -13.86 3.28 -48.63
N GLY A 790 -13.06 3.32 -49.69
CA GLY A 790 -13.10 4.41 -50.66
C GLY A 790 -14.47 4.52 -51.32
N LEU A 791 -14.86 5.75 -51.65
CA LEU A 791 -16.10 6.05 -52.36
C LEU A 791 -15.92 5.79 -53.85
N GLY A 792 -16.85 5.06 -54.47
CA GLY A 792 -16.88 4.77 -55.90
C GLY A 792 -18.07 5.46 -56.58
N SER A 793 -17.88 5.96 -57.80
CA SER A 793 -18.92 6.68 -58.55
C SER A 793 -19.97 5.75 -59.18
N GLN A 794 -19.52 4.61 -59.75
CA GLN A 794 -20.36 3.61 -60.43
C GLN A 794 -20.09 2.16 -60.01
N SER A 795 -18.86 1.85 -59.56
CA SER A 795 -18.43 0.52 -59.10
C SER A 795 -18.88 0.17 -57.66
N GLY A 796 -19.57 1.10 -56.98
CA GLY A 796 -19.97 0.97 -55.57
C GLY A 796 -18.83 1.30 -54.60
N ASN A 797 -19.16 1.52 -53.32
CA ASN A 797 -18.17 1.80 -52.29
C ASN A 797 -17.37 0.54 -51.95
N ALA A 798 -16.08 0.73 -51.67
CA ALA A 798 -15.21 -0.35 -51.22
C ALA A 798 -15.56 -0.83 -49.80
N GLY A 799 -15.02 -2.00 -49.44
CA GLY A 799 -15.25 -2.56 -48.11
C GLY A 799 -14.60 -1.73 -47.01
N ALA A 800 -15.34 -1.47 -45.93
CA ALA A 800 -14.75 -0.93 -44.70
C ALA A 800 -13.91 -2.00 -43.99
N GLY A 801 -12.82 -1.59 -43.36
CA GLY A 801 -12.02 -2.48 -42.53
C GLY A 801 -12.73 -2.88 -41.24
N SER A 802 -12.28 -3.97 -40.63
CA SER A 802 -12.77 -4.42 -39.33
C SER A 802 -12.26 -3.55 -38.19
N ALA A 803 -12.97 -3.57 -37.06
CA ALA A 803 -12.39 -3.11 -35.81
C ALA A 803 -11.18 -4.00 -35.42
N GLY A 804 -10.25 -3.41 -34.65
CA GLY A 804 -9.15 -4.10 -34.00
C GLY A 804 -9.53 -4.63 -32.62
N ARG A 805 -8.57 -4.66 -31.70
CA ARG A 805 -8.75 -5.16 -30.32
C ARG A 805 -8.28 -4.15 -29.29
N LEU A 806 -9.10 -3.96 -28.26
CA LEU A 806 -8.82 -3.11 -27.11
C LEU A 806 -8.97 -3.96 -25.85
N PHE A 807 -7.92 -4.01 -25.04
CA PHE A 807 -7.96 -4.59 -23.70
C PHE A 807 -7.45 -3.58 -22.68
N SER A 808 -8.06 -3.59 -21.51
CA SER A 808 -7.81 -2.64 -20.43
C SER A 808 -7.86 -3.43 -19.13
N LEU A 809 -6.70 -3.60 -18.49
CA LEU A 809 -6.50 -4.35 -17.26
C LEU A 809 -6.18 -3.42 -16.09
#